data_AF-A0A556MBJ5-F1
#
_entry.id   AF-A0A556MBJ5-F1
#
_cell.length_a   1.000
_cell.length_b   1.000
_cell.length_c   1.000
_cell.angle_alpha   90.00
_cell.angle_beta   90.00
_cell.angle_gamma   90.00
#
_symmetry.space_group_name_H-M   'P 1'
#
loop_
_entity.id
_entity.type
_entity.pdbx_description
1 polymer ?
#
loop_
_entity_poly.entity_id
_entity_poly.type
_entity_poly.pdbx_seq_one_letter_code
_entity_poly.pdbx_strand_id
1 'polypeptide(L)'
;MKNTFVYKSLRSIYWIGRIIVYRTKKGIAKRLIRQKPKLMYIFGGRVEGWLELARDLYNKDNDFATDIRECNDLLVQYGGVEILSYFEQPLNENYFVDELKYSCITAIHIATVKLYHKNGINPNAVVGVSLGELGAGFASGLLTQEEALKMAVSYMSLYEKHSSEYAFFYLDLGYEQALQFCEDCPVWAEIVYEDNPGAVLITSHIRDVDKLHAFIDERGLPFKQLNDKLYPPYHTSLARAHQVIKDFAKDIEPKPLKCDYYSMTVGRLIHKNTVVDAEYWYELACSPVLFGSALREVINDGYNVFLQVGPPAMSGRQLTMATNGSAVTLFKTFQEGTDEVGHINETIKSLKKFKFDYSLLAETDENILFEQYKQNANLLRTSTNGAYEYLRKKGPLHYLHQHRSWLLLTYDNVEHILKRQEIFSSSFHKEYDPILLGAEPEQHRKIRMLLQPFFSPAVITEVGKYTSVTAEKLLKDLLQKESFDFVGDFSDPITLLALCNFFGMSSDDAYNMIKHTGKDYNDIAYWQKLAEYFSNEFMQCKLSREDSLWGKLREMVKDDQFPFADAVSILKIIWTGGMATTSALISAAMMNLLADEHVAEQLQSDDKLIIKFVDECLRLHTSVSVISRLTTQEVEVAGQVLPPNSTIALHLQSAMTDPADFVEPNKIILNRPAKRHLAFGTGIHQCIGMGVAREEANAVLKVALKYLPELRTFKMGVPQHRHDWALQGFTSLSFKKIKH
;
A
#
# COMPACT_ATOMS: atom_id res chain seq x y z
N MET A 1 -37.10 5.78 36.30
CA MET A 1 -36.49 4.80 37.24
C MET A 1 -36.67 3.40 36.68
N LYS A 2 -35.64 2.55 36.82
CA LYS A 2 -35.45 1.16 36.33
C LYS A 2 -34.60 1.08 35.05
N ASN A 3 -33.27 1.05 35.16
CA ASN A 3 -32.37 -0.09 35.48
C ASN A 3 -32.45 -1.23 34.44
N THR A 4 -31.50 -1.28 33.50
CA THR A 4 -30.29 -2.15 33.49
C THR A 4 -30.61 -3.65 33.43
N PHE A 5 -30.52 -4.25 32.23
CA PHE A 5 -29.88 -5.55 31.92
C PHE A 5 -30.19 -6.05 30.48
N VAL A 6 -29.56 -5.53 29.42
CA VAL A 6 -29.48 -6.26 28.13
C VAL A 6 -28.16 -5.92 27.41
N TYR A 7 -27.04 -6.36 27.98
CA TYR A 7 -25.73 -6.39 27.30
C TYR A 7 -25.04 -7.70 27.70
N LYS A 8 -25.52 -8.82 27.13
CA LYS A 8 -24.85 -10.15 27.08
C LYS A 8 -25.83 -11.19 26.49
N SER A 9 -26.00 -11.23 25.17
CA SER A 9 -26.51 -12.41 24.41
C SER A 9 -26.82 -12.17 22.91
N LEU A 10 -26.08 -11.32 22.19
CA LEU A 10 -26.26 -11.13 20.72
C LEU A 10 -25.10 -11.64 19.85
N ARG A 11 -24.26 -12.55 20.37
CA ARG A 11 -23.25 -13.28 19.57
C ARG A 11 -23.71 -14.65 19.07
N SER A 12 -24.94 -15.08 19.39
CA SER A 12 -25.44 -16.43 19.05
C SER A 12 -26.49 -16.46 17.94
N ILE A 13 -26.84 -15.32 17.32
CA ILE A 13 -27.89 -15.25 16.27
C ILE A 13 -27.32 -15.20 14.85
N TYR A 14 -26.03 -14.91 14.65
CA TYR A 14 -25.41 -14.90 13.32
C TYR A 14 -25.05 -16.29 12.76
N TRP A 15 -25.20 -17.36 13.56
CA TRP A 15 -24.88 -18.74 13.17
C TRP A 15 -26.11 -19.65 12.94
N ILE A 16 -27.34 -19.17 13.20
CA ILE A 16 -28.56 -19.98 13.07
C ILE A 16 -29.34 -19.66 11.77
N GLY A 17 -29.06 -18.53 11.12
CA GLY A 17 -29.71 -18.11 9.87
C GLY A 17 -29.41 -18.95 8.62
N ARG A 18 -28.52 -19.96 8.68
CA ARG A 18 -28.18 -20.83 7.54
C ARG A 18 -28.65 -22.28 7.64
N ILE A 19 -29.40 -22.66 8.68
CA ILE A 19 -29.83 -24.06 8.88
C ILE A 19 -31.34 -24.31 8.69
N ILE A 20 -32.18 -23.29 8.50
CA ILE A 20 -33.64 -23.50 8.38
C ILE A 20 -34.22 -22.84 7.12
N VAL A 21 -33.78 -23.31 5.95
CA VAL A 21 -34.65 -23.44 4.77
C VAL A 21 -34.22 -24.72 4.07
N TYR A 22 -34.77 -25.86 4.50
CA TYR A 22 -35.02 -27.10 3.74
C TYR A 22 -35.48 -28.16 4.74
N ARG A 23 -36.69 -27.97 5.27
CA ARG A 23 -37.45 -29.03 5.95
C ARG A 23 -38.70 -29.32 5.13
N THR A 24 -38.50 -29.96 3.99
CA THR A 24 -39.55 -30.70 3.29
C THR A 24 -39.10 -32.15 3.11
N LYS A 25 -39.85 -33.00 3.79
CA LYS A 25 -39.96 -34.47 3.79
C LYS A 25 -39.04 -35.28 2.84
N LYS A 26 -38.37 -36.25 3.47
CA LYS A 26 -37.79 -37.51 2.95
C LYS A 26 -36.50 -37.43 2.12
N GLY A 27 -35.38 -37.82 2.77
CA GLY A 27 -34.35 -38.69 2.19
C GLY A 27 -33.42 -38.11 1.14
N ILE A 28 -32.44 -37.29 1.54
CA ILE A 28 -31.22 -37.06 0.77
C ILE A 28 -30.04 -37.02 1.74
N ALA A 29 -29.09 -37.93 1.54
CA ALA A 29 -27.82 -37.98 2.26
C ALA A 29 -27.11 -36.63 2.17
N LYS A 30 -26.62 -36.10 3.31
CA LYS A 30 -25.71 -34.96 3.37
C LYS A 30 -24.43 -35.29 2.57
N ARG A 31 -24.41 -34.94 1.29
CA ARG A 31 -23.16 -34.74 0.57
C ARG A 31 -22.60 -33.42 1.08
N LEU A 32 -21.80 -33.47 2.15
CA LEU A 32 -20.84 -32.41 2.44
C LEU A 32 -20.10 -32.18 1.14
N ILE A 33 -20.27 -31.01 0.52
CA ILE A 33 -19.45 -30.59 -0.60
C ILE A 33 -18.05 -30.45 -0.01
N ARG A 34 -17.25 -31.54 -0.08
CA ARG A 34 -15.82 -31.49 0.23
C ARG A 34 -15.23 -30.51 -0.77
N GLN A 35 -14.85 -29.32 -0.31
CA GLN A 35 -14.00 -28.44 -1.10
C GLN A 35 -12.75 -29.24 -1.47
N LYS A 36 -12.37 -29.15 -2.74
CA LYS A 36 -11.13 -29.76 -3.22
C LYS A 36 -9.95 -29.13 -2.47
N PRO A 37 -8.90 -29.90 -2.15
CA PRO A 37 -7.73 -29.33 -1.50
C PRO A 37 -7.05 -28.32 -2.42
N LYS A 38 -6.36 -27.35 -1.82
CA LYS A 38 -5.51 -26.37 -2.51
C LYS A 38 -4.05 -26.65 -2.19
N LEU A 39 -3.18 -26.54 -3.19
CA LEU A 39 -1.74 -26.76 -3.06
C LEU A 39 -1.01 -25.42 -2.88
N MET A 40 -0.25 -25.30 -1.80
CA MET A 40 0.66 -24.17 -1.56
C MET A 40 2.10 -24.58 -1.91
N TYR A 41 2.81 -23.79 -2.71
CA TYR A 41 4.26 -23.91 -2.79
C TYR A 41 4.90 -23.03 -1.73
N ILE A 42 5.91 -23.56 -1.05
CA ILE A 42 6.71 -22.81 -0.08
C ILE A 42 8.19 -22.85 -0.43
N PHE A 43 8.83 -21.68 -0.41
CA PHE A 43 10.22 -21.49 -0.82
C PHE A 43 11.09 -21.05 0.37
N GLY A 44 12.21 -21.75 0.59
CA GLY A 44 13.19 -21.40 1.62
C GLY A 44 14.31 -20.54 1.05
N GLY A 45 14.61 -19.41 1.68
CA GLY A 45 15.64 -18.49 1.16
C GLY A 45 17.09 -18.88 1.45
N ARG A 46 17.33 -19.85 2.34
CA ARG A 46 18.68 -20.23 2.81
C ARG A 46 18.78 -21.73 3.05
N VAL A 47 20.00 -22.25 3.01
CA VAL A 47 20.34 -23.63 3.37
C VAL A 47 21.35 -23.60 4.51
N GLU A 48 21.15 -24.43 5.54
CA GLU A 48 22.09 -24.57 6.65
C GLU A 48 22.58 -26.01 6.73
N GLY A 49 23.90 -26.20 6.65
CA GLY A 49 24.53 -27.51 6.90
C GLY A 49 24.25 -28.61 5.87
N TRP A 50 23.49 -28.35 4.80
CA TRP A 50 23.17 -29.34 3.78
C TRP A 50 23.93 -29.08 2.48
N LEU A 51 25.07 -29.76 2.33
CA LEU A 51 26.01 -29.56 1.22
C LEU A 51 25.63 -30.28 -0.08
N GLU A 52 24.74 -31.27 0.01
CA GLU A 52 24.38 -32.17 -1.10
C GLU A 52 23.07 -31.78 -1.82
N LEU A 53 22.39 -30.72 -1.35
CA LEU A 53 21.09 -30.29 -1.85
C LEU A 53 21.04 -30.24 -3.39
N ALA A 54 20.12 -30.98 -3.99
CA ALA A 54 19.86 -31.03 -5.43
C ALA A 54 21.00 -31.57 -6.30
N ARG A 55 22.10 -32.04 -5.70
CA ARG A 55 23.25 -32.57 -6.47
C ARG A 55 22.94 -33.93 -7.10
N ASP A 56 22.19 -34.78 -6.40
CA ASP A 56 21.80 -36.09 -6.94
C ASP A 56 20.82 -35.92 -8.11
N LEU A 57 19.87 -34.98 -7.96
CA LEU A 57 18.97 -34.59 -9.03
C LEU A 57 19.71 -34.00 -10.24
N TYR A 58 20.67 -33.09 -10.03
CA TYR A 58 21.52 -32.55 -11.10
C TYR A 58 22.29 -33.66 -11.85
N ASN A 59 22.79 -34.67 -11.15
CA ASN A 59 23.58 -35.74 -11.77
C ASN A 59 22.74 -36.75 -12.55
N LYS A 60 21.47 -36.94 -12.17
CA LYS A 60 20.61 -38.02 -12.70
C LYS A 60 19.49 -37.53 -13.63
N ASP A 61 19.07 -36.27 -13.53
CA ASP A 61 18.01 -35.68 -14.36
C ASP A 61 18.56 -34.64 -15.35
N ASN A 62 18.50 -34.98 -16.64
CA ASN A 62 19.09 -34.15 -17.70
C ASN A 62 18.38 -32.80 -17.88
N ASP A 63 17.07 -32.73 -17.66
CA ASP A 63 16.29 -31.49 -17.84
C ASP A 63 16.63 -30.52 -16.71
N PHE A 64 16.63 -31.01 -15.46
CA PHE A 64 17.03 -30.22 -14.30
C PHE A 64 18.48 -29.72 -14.43
N ALA A 65 19.41 -30.57 -14.89
CA ALA A 65 20.79 -30.17 -15.13
C ALA A 65 20.91 -29.07 -16.20
N THR A 66 20.09 -29.16 -17.25
CA THR A 66 20.04 -28.13 -18.32
C THR A 66 19.53 -26.81 -17.75
N ASP A 67 18.44 -26.83 -16.99
CA ASP A 67 17.89 -25.64 -16.35
C ASP A 67 18.89 -24.95 -15.40
N ILE A 68 19.67 -25.73 -14.64
CA ILE A 68 20.73 -25.19 -13.77
C ILE A 68 21.85 -24.52 -14.58
N ARG A 69 22.27 -25.11 -15.71
CA ARG A 69 23.29 -24.51 -16.59
C ARG A 69 22.81 -23.22 -17.22
N GLU A 70 21.56 -23.18 -17.69
CA GLU A 70 20.96 -21.93 -18.18
C GLU A 70 20.90 -20.85 -17.09
N CYS A 71 20.55 -21.23 -15.85
CA CYS A 71 20.57 -20.30 -14.73
C CYS A 71 21.98 -19.79 -14.44
N ASN A 72 23.00 -20.67 -14.50
CA ASN A 72 24.39 -20.28 -14.33
C ASN A 72 24.83 -19.26 -15.38
N ASP A 73 24.52 -19.49 -16.66
CA ASP A 73 24.92 -18.60 -17.75
C ASP A 73 24.33 -17.20 -17.56
N LEU A 74 23.06 -17.12 -17.15
CA LEU A 74 22.41 -15.85 -16.81
C LEU A 74 23.04 -15.18 -15.58
N LEU A 75 23.33 -15.93 -14.52
CA LEU A 75 23.99 -15.38 -13.33
C LEU A 75 25.34 -14.76 -13.68
N VAL A 76 26.17 -15.47 -14.43
CA VAL A 76 27.49 -14.99 -14.87
C VAL A 76 27.34 -13.77 -15.78
N GLN A 77 26.38 -13.79 -16.72
CA GLN A 77 26.11 -12.65 -17.61
C GLN A 77 25.78 -11.36 -16.85
N TYR A 78 25.08 -11.47 -15.71
CA TYR A 78 24.70 -10.31 -14.88
C TYR A 78 25.69 -9.97 -13.77
N GLY A 79 26.90 -10.54 -13.81
CA GLY A 79 27.96 -10.24 -12.83
C GLY A 79 27.82 -11.01 -11.51
N GLY A 80 26.98 -12.04 -11.47
CA GLY A 80 26.89 -12.99 -10.37
C GLY A 80 28.02 -14.02 -10.37
N VAL A 81 28.09 -14.78 -9.28
CA VAL A 81 29.07 -15.87 -9.12
C VAL A 81 28.62 -17.11 -9.90
N GLU A 82 29.58 -17.78 -10.52
CA GLU A 82 29.39 -19.09 -11.16
C GLU A 82 28.97 -20.16 -10.14
N ILE A 83 28.01 -21.01 -10.50
CA ILE A 83 27.38 -21.96 -9.57
C ILE A 83 27.57 -23.45 -9.93
N LEU A 84 28.04 -23.80 -11.12
CA LEU A 84 28.25 -25.21 -11.52
C LEU A 84 29.33 -25.87 -10.67
N SER A 85 30.30 -25.12 -10.16
CA SER A 85 31.28 -25.64 -9.21
C SER A 85 30.63 -26.27 -7.96
N TYR A 86 29.44 -25.82 -7.53
CA TYR A 86 28.67 -26.47 -6.47
C TYR A 86 28.28 -27.91 -6.82
N PHE A 87 27.83 -28.11 -8.05
CA PHE A 87 27.24 -29.36 -8.52
C PHE A 87 28.30 -30.34 -9.03
N GLU A 88 29.35 -29.84 -9.68
CA GLU A 88 30.30 -30.64 -10.45
C GLU A 88 31.60 -30.95 -9.70
N GLN A 89 31.98 -30.14 -8.70
CA GLN A 89 33.21 -30.35 -7.92
C GLN A 89 32.95 -31.12 -6.63
N PRO A 90 33.96 -31.75 -6.00
CA PRO A 90 33.79 -32.39 -4.69
C PRO A 90 33.14 -31.45 -3.66
N LEU A 91 32.43 -32.02 -2.67
CA LEU A 91 31.73 -31.26 -1.64
C LEU A 91 32.66 -30.23 -0.99
N ASN A 92 32.20 -28.98 -0.97
CA ASN A 92 32.89 -27.87 -0.32
C ASN A 92 32.04 -27.39 0.85
N GLU A 93 32.47 -27.70 2.07
CA GLU A 93 31.78 -27.34 3.31
C GLU A 93 31.60 -25.83 3.48
N ASN A 94 32.45 -25.04 2.82
CA ASN A 94 32.44 -23.59 2.88
C ASN A 94 31.72 -22.92 1.70
N TYR A 95 31.01 -23.69 0.85
CA TYR A 95 30.40 -23.12 -0.35
C TYR A 95 29.40 -21.99 -0.02
N PHE A 96 28.50 -22.21 0.94
CA PHE A 96 27.51 -21.21 1.37
C PHE A 96 28.00 -20.29 2.50
N VAL A 97 29.31 -20.27 2.80
CA VAL A 97 29.92 -19.24 3.64
C VAL A 97 30.04 -17.92 2.87
N ASP A 98 30.23 -18.00 1.56
CA ASP A 98 30.18 -16.86 0.66
C ASP A 98 28.71 -16.58 0.29
N GLU A 99 28.15 -15.51 0.85
CA GLU A 99 26.75 -15.13 0.61
C GLU A 99 26.46 -14.91 -0.89
N LEU A 100 27.45 -14.49 -1.69
CA LEU A 100 27.27 -14.29 -3.12
C LEU A 100 26.79 -15.55 -3.86
N LYS A 101 27.06 -16.73 -3.28
CA LYS A 101 26.70 -18.03 -3.83
C LYS A 101 25.28 -18.49 -3.50
N TYR A 102 24.52 -17.76 -2.67
CA TYR A 102 23.10 -18.07 -2.43
C TYR A 102 22.20 -17.83 -3.65
N SER A 103 22.70 -17.15 -4.69
CA SER A 103 22.08 -17.14 -6.02
C SER A 103 21.84 -18.55 -6.58
N CYS A 104 22.67 -19.54 -6.18
CA CYS A 104 22.46 -20.97 -6.46
C CYS A 104 21.09 -21.49 -5.97
N ILE A 105 20.61 -21.01 -4.81
CA ILE A 105 19.30 -21.41 -4.28
C ILE A 105 18.16 -20.94 -5.18
N THR A 106 18.28 -19.74 -5.76
CA THR A 106 17.29 -19.23 -6.73
C THR A 106 17.28 -20.08 -8.01
N ALA A 107 18.46 -20.50 -8.49
CA ALA A 107 18.55 -21.43 -9.63
C ALA A 107 17.87 -22.79 -9.32
N ILE A 108 18.11 -23.35 -8.12
CA ILE A 108 17.44 -24.57 -7.66
C ILE A 108 15.92 -24.38 -7.59
N HIS A 109 15.43 -23.25 -7.08
CA HIS A 109 13.99 -22.95 -7.08
C HIS A 109 13.42 -22.96 -8.49
N ILE A 110 14.05 -22.27 -9.44
CA ILE A 110 13.59 -22.15 -10.82
C ILE A 110 13.52 -23.52 -11.49
N ALA A 111 14.60 -24.30 -11.44
CA ALA A 111 14.67 -25.63 -12.04
C ALA A 111 13.64 -26.60 -11.40
N THR A 112 13.45 -26.52 -10.08
CA THR A 112 12.46 -27.34 -9.37
C THR A 112 11.03 -26.98 -9.76
N VAL A 113 10.71 -25.69 -9.89
CA VAL A 113 9.39 -25.23 -10.33
C VAL A 113 9.11 -25.72 -11.75
N LYS A 114 10.07 -25.59 -12.67
CA LYS A 114 9.96 -26.11 -14.05
C LYS A 114 9.67 -27.62 -14.05
N LEU A 115 10.38 -28.40 -13.23
CA LEU A 115 10.18 -29.84 -13.08
C LEU A 115 8.75 -30.19 -12.64
N TYR A 116 8.20 -29.50 -11.63
CA TYR A 116 6.84 -29.75 -11.16
C TYR A 116 5.77 -29.31 -12.16
N HIS A 117 5.94 -28.14 -12.80
CA HIS A 117 5.03 -27.65 -13.83
C HIS A 117 4.97 -28.62 -15.01
N LYS A 118 6.12 -29.12 -15.49
CA LYS A 118 6.20 -30.16 -16.54
C LYS A 118 5.44 -31.45 -16.16
N ASN A 119 5.34 -31.74 -14.87
CA ASN A 119 4.61 -32.88 -14.33
C ASN A 119 3.12 -32.62 -14.03
N GLY A 120 2.61 -31.43 -14.36
CA GLY A 120 1.23 -31.01 -14.16
C GLY A 120 0.87 -30.68 -12.71
N ILE A 121 1.89 -30.42 -11.87
CA ILE A 121 1.70 -29.95 -10.49
C ILE A 121 1.89 -28.45 -10.52
N ASN A 122 0.84 -27.68 -10.27
CA ASN A 122 0.89 -26.21 -10.21
C ASN A 122 0.42 -25.73 -8.83
N PRO A 123 0.92 -24.59 -8.31
CA PRO A 123 0.49 -24.04 -7.02
C PRO A 123 -0.83 -23.27 -7.14
N ASN A 124 -1.77 -23.47 -6.21
CA ASN A 124 -2.89 -22.55 -6.01
C ASN A 124 -2.45 -21.23 -5.40
N ALA A 125 -1.42 -21.28 -4.57
CA ALA A 125 -0.76 -20.14 -3.98
C ALA A 125 0.72 -20.40 -3.76
N VAL A 126 1.48 -19.33 -3.60
CA VAL A 126 2.91 -19.37 -3.27
C VAL A 126 3.19 -18.55 -2.01
N VAL A 127 4.25 -18.92 -1.29
CA VAL A 127 4.83 -18.15 -0.18
C VAL A 127 6.34 -18.38 -0.13
N GLY A 128 7.12 -17.32 0.06
CA GLY A 128 8.57 -17.41 0.12
C GLY A 128 9.13 -16.75 1.37
N VAL A 129 10.15 -17.35 1.97
CA VAL A 129 10.85 -16.77 3.13
C VAL A 129 12.08 -16.02 2.65
N SER A 130 12.13 -14.69 2.86
CA SER A 130 13.28 -13.86 2.47
C SER A 130 13.60 -14.04 0.98
N LEU A 131 14.82 -14.46 0.61
CA LEU A 131 15.19 -14.78 -0.78
C LEU A 131 14.30 -15.83 -1.46
N GLY A 132 13.59 -16.66 -0.70
CA GLY A 132 12.59 -17.59 -1.23
C GLY A 132 11.47 -16.88 -1.99
N GLU A 133 11.23 -15.59 -1.71
CA GLU A 133 10.28 -14.75 -2.45
C GLU A 133 10.65 -14.60 -3.94
N LEU A 134 11.93 -14.70 -4.32
CA LEU A 134 12.33 -14.72 -5.74
C LEU A 134 11.83 -15.98 -6.44
N GLY A 135 11.90 -17.13 -5.76
CA GLY A 135 11.35 -18.40 -6.25
C GLY A 135 9.82 -18.38 -6.32
N ALA A 136 9.16 -17.79 -5.31
CA ALA A 136 7.73 -17.56 -5.31
C ALA A 136 7.29 -16.61 -6.44
N GLY A 137 8.07 -15.54 -6.69
CA GLY A 137 7.87 -14.60 -7.79
C GLY A 137 7.93 -15.29 -9.15
N PHE A 138 8.91 -16.18 -9.35
CA PHE A 138 8.99 -17.00 -10.56
C PHE A 138 7.79 -17.95 -10.70
N ALA A 139 7.45 -18.71 -9.65
CA ALA A 139 6.34 -19.66 -9.68
C ALA A 139 4.96 -19.00 -9.90
N SER A 140 4.77 -17.78 -9.42
CA SER A 140 3.54 -17.01 -9.60
C SER A 140 3.48 -16.20 -10.89
N GLY A 141 4.58 -16.16 -11.65
CA GLY A 141 4.70 -15.42 -12.91
C GLY A 141 4.96 -13.93 -12.77
N LEU A 142 5.28 -13.44 -11.56
CA LEU A 142 5.72 -12.04 -11.36
C LEU A 142 7.13 -11.79 -11.90
N LEU A 143 7.99 -12.80 -11.85
CA LEU A 143 9.36 -12.74 -12.35
C LEU A 143 9.56 -13.76 -13.46
N THR A 144 10.23 -13.37 -14.52
CA THR A 144 10.89 -14.29 -15.44
C THR A 144 12.11 -14.93 -14.76
N GLN A 145 12.63 -16.03 -15.33
CA GLN A 145 13.88 -16.64 -14.88
C GLN A 145 15.02 -15.60 -14.86
N GLU A 146 15.10 -14.77 -15.88
CA GLU A 146 16.11 -13.72 -16.01
C GLU A 146 15.97 -12.66 -14.90
N GLU A 147 14.76 -12.13 -14.69
CA GLU A 147 14.49 -11.12 -13.65
C GLU A 147 14.76 -11.68 -12.24
N ALA A 148 14.35 -12.92 -11.96
CA ALA A 148 14.60 -13.56 -10.67
C ALA A 148 16.09 -13.74 -10.37
N LEU A 149 16.89 -14.15 -11.35
CA LEU A 149 18.34 -14.31 -11.20
C LEU A 149 19.05 -12.95 -11.09
N LYS A 150 18.65 -11.95 -11.88
CA LYS A 150 19.14 -10.56 -11.75
C LYS A 150 18.90 -10.01 -10.35
N MET A 151 17.69 -10.19 -9.82
CA MET A 151 17.37 -9.75 -8.47
C MET A 151 18.19 -10.50 -7.42
N ALA A 152 18.42 -11.80 -7.61
CA ALA A 152 19.31 -12.56 -6.73
C ALA A 152 20.73 -11.98 -6.71
N VAL A 153 21.32 -11.70 -7.88
CA VAL A 153 22.65 -11.04 -7.99
C VAL A 153 22.65 -9.68 -7.29
N SER A 154 21.62 -8.87 -7.53
CA SER A 154 21.47 -7.53 -6.95
C SER A 154 21.43 -7.57 -5.43
N TYR A 155 20.65 -8.49 -4.87
CA TYR A 155 20.57 -8.72 -3.44
C TYR A 155 21.91 -9.16 -2.86
N MET A 156 22.59 -10.08 -3.55
CA MET A 156 23.88 -10.57 -3.09
C MET A 156 24.95 -9.48 -3.11
N SER A 157 24.88 -8.51 -4.03
CA SER A 157 25.85 -7.41 -4.09
C SER A 157 25.92 -6.53 -2.83
N LEU A 158 24.88 -6.53 -1.97
CA LEU A 158 24.93 -5.82 -0.67
C LEU A 158 25.95 -6.41 0.31
N TYR A 159 26.44 -7.62 0.07
CA TYR A 159 27.31 -8.32 0.99
C TYR A 159 28.72 -7.72 1.08
N GLU A 160 29.20 -7.00 0.06
CA GLU A 160 30.62 -6.66 -0.10
C GLU A 160 31.24 -5.74 0.99
N LYS A 161 30.49 -5.22 1.97
CA LYS A 161 31.04 -4.27 2.97
C LYS A 161 30.57 -4.35 4.43
N HIS A 162 29.56 -5.15 4.79
CA HIS A 162 28.79 -4.87 6.03
C HIS A 162 28.65 -6.01 7.05
N SER A 163 28.95 -7.27 6.73
CA SER A 163 28.55 -8.40 7.58
C SER A 163 29.21 -8.44 8.96
N SER A 164 30.41 -7.85 9.13
CA SER A 164 31.15 -7.86 10.41
C SER A 164 30.78 -6.76 11.41
N GLU A 165 29.85 -5.86 11.06
CA GLU A 165 29.56 -4.65 11.86
C GLU A 165 28.26 -4.74 12.68
N TYR A 166 27.54 -5.87 12.62
CA TYR A 166 26.20 -6.02 13.21
C TYR A 166 26.05 -7.29 14.04
N ALA A 167 25.16 -7.23 15.04
CA ALA A 167 24.80 -8.34 15.92
C ALA A 167 23.29 -8.56 15.90
N PHE A 168 22.87 -9.81 16.06
CA PHE A 168 21.48 -10.22 15.91
C PHE A 168 20.95 -10.90 17.17
N PHE A 169 19.69 -10.61 17.51
CA PHE A 169 19.07 -11.02 18.78
C PHE A 169 17.65 -11.52 18.54
N TYR A 170 17.37 -12.74 18.97
CA TYR A 170 15.99 -13.16 19.14
C TYR A 170 15.44 -12.58 20.43
N LEU A 171 14.29 -11.91 20.34
CA LEU A 171 13.53 -11.41 21.48
C LEU A 171 12.17 -12.11 21.54
N ASP A 172 11.75 -12.49 22.74
CA ASP A 172 10.41 -13.02 22.99
C ASP A 172 9.39 -11.86 23.09
N LEU A 173 9.19 -11.17 21.96
CA LEU A 173 8.23 -10.09 21.78
C LEU A 173 7.39 -10.32 20.53
N GLY A 174 6.11 -9.95 20.58
CA GLY A 174 5.30 -9.83 19.37
C GLY A 174 5.75 -8.63 18.52
N TYR A 175 5.46 -8.64 17.22
CA TYR A 175 5.92 -7.62 16.27
C TYR A 175 5.68 -6.17 16.72
N GLU A 176 4.47 -5.82 17.15
CA GLU A 176 4.13 -4.46 17.64
C GLU A 176 4.94 -4.06 18.88
N GLN A 177 5.15 -5.01 19.81
CA GLN A 177 5.95 -4.75 21.01
C GLN A 177 7.44 -4.64 20.67
N ALA A 178 7.90 -5.41 19.69
CA ALA A 178 9.25 -5.31 19.17
C ALA A 178 9.50 -4.00 18.43
N LEU A 179 8.52 -3.49 17.68
CA LEU A 179 8.61 -2.17 17.05
C LEU A 179 8.79 -1.11 18.13
N GLN A 180 7.92 -1.15 19.15
CA GLN A 180 8.00 -0.29 20.31
C GLN A 180 9.35 -0.42 21.03
N PHE A 181 9.88 -1.64 21.18
CA PHE A 181 11.18 -1.93 21.80
C PHE A 181 12.34 -1.34 20.99
N CYS A 182 12.39 -1.58 19.68
CA CYS A 182 13.42 -1.09 18.77
C CYS A 182 13.46 0.43 18.75
N GLU A 183 12.29 1.08 18.75
CA GLU A 183 12.15 2.52 18.85
C GLU A 183 12.54 3.09 20.22
N ASP A 184 12.32 2.33 21.30
CA ASP A 184 12.68 2.75 22.65
C ASP A 184 14.17 2.52 22.98
N CYS A 185 14.89 1.79 22.12
CA CYS A 185 16.26 1.37 22.34
C CYS A 185 17.24 2.55 22.29
N PRO A 186 18.17 2.70 23.26
CA PRO A 186 19.14 3.80 23.30
C PRO A 186 20.22 3.69 22.20
N VAL A 187 20.17 2.64 21.40
CA VAL A 187 21.05 2.38 20.27
C VAL A 187 20.20 1.97 19.08
N TRP A 188 20.73 2.12 17.87
CA TRP A 188 20.00 1.69 16.67
C TRP A 188 19.68 0.20 16.75
N ALA A 189 18.40 -0.14 16.70
CA ALA A 189 17.93 -1.51 16.59
C ALA A 189 16.75 -1.57 15.62
N GLU A 190 16.71 -2.60 14.77
CA GLU A 190 15.60 -2.82 13.83
C GLU A 190 15.18 -4.28 13.81
N ILE A 191 13.89 -4.51 13.59
CA ILE A 191 13.36 -5.84 13.33
C ILE A 191 13.81 -6.28 11.94
N VAL A 192 14.29 -7.52 11.86
CA VAL A 192 14.72 -8.18 10.62
C VAL A 192 13.72 -9.25 10.22
N TYR A 193 13.13 -9.93 11.21
CA TYR A 193 12.29 -11.11 11.00
C TYR A 193 11.25 -11.25 12.11
N GLU A 194 9.96 -11.32 11.77
CA GLU A 194 8.88 -11.76 12.65
C GLU A 194 8.79 -13.28 12.60
N ASP A 195 9.42 -13.98 13.55
CA ASP A 195 9.48 -15.44 13.54
C ASP A 195 8.12 -16.08 13.80
N ASN A 196 7.43 -15.56 14.82
CA ASN A 196 6.11 -16.02 15.20
C ASN A 196 5.40 -14.92 15.99
N PRO A 197 4.13 -15.10 16.38
CA PRO A 197 3.35 -14.05 17.04
C PRO A 197 3.93 -13.49 18.35
N GLY A 198 4.90 -14.18 18.95
CA GLY A 198 5.56 -13.77 20.20
C GLY A 198 7.08 -13.79 20.14
N ALA A 199 7.70 -13.88 18.94
CA ALA A 199 9.14 -13.75 18.83
C ALA A 199 9.57 -13.06 17.54
N VAL A 200 10.61 -12.22 17.66
CA VAL A 200 11.23 -11.50 16.54
C VAL A 200 12.75 -11.68 16.57
N LEU A 201 13.38 -11.52 15.40
CA LEU A 201 14.81 -11.27 15.27
C LEU A 201 15.01 -9.78 15.06
N ILE A 202 15.86 -9.16 15.88
CA ILE A 202 16.31 -7.80 15.70
C ILE A 202 17.81 -7.76 15.38
N THR A 203 18.28 -6.65 14.84
CA THR A 203 19.70 -6.37 14.62
C THR A 203 20.10 -5.01 15.19
N SER A 204 21.37 -4.86 15.52
CA SER A 204 22.01 -3.61 15.97
C SER A 204 23.49 -3.61 15.59
N HIS A 205 24.17 -2.46 15.70
CA HIS A 205 25.61 -2.39 15.47
C HIS A 205 26.37 -3.18 16.56
N ILE A 206 27.41 -3.91 16.16
CA ILE A 206 28.25 -4.72 17.06
C ILE A 206 28.88 -3.88 18.19
N ARG A 207 29.23 -2.62 17.89
CA ARG A 207 29.81 -1.66 18.85
C ARG A 207 28.82 -1.25 19.96
N ASP A 208 27.54 -1.49 19.76
CA ASP A 208 26.44 -1.06 20.62
C ASP A 208 25.81 -2.22 21.41
N VAL A 209 26.33 -3.45 21.26
CA VAL A 209 25.81 -4.68 21.89
C VAL A 209 25.74 -4.58 23.41
N ASP A 210 26.76 -4.04 24.08
CA ASP A 210 26.75 -3.94 25.55
C ASP A 210 25.59 -3.07 26.05
N LYS A 211 25.27 -1.99 25.32
CA LYS A 211 24.14 -1.10 25.64
C LYS A 211 22.81 -1.78 25.33
N LEU A 212 22.72 -2.51 24.22
CA LEU A 212 21.53 -3.27 23.87
C LEU A 212 21.25 -4.36 24.91
N HIS A 213 22.27 -5.09 25.37
CA HIS A 213 22.14 -6.07 26.45
C HIS A 213 21.59 -5.44 27.71
N ALA A 214 22.22 -4.36 28.20
CA ALA A 214 21.74 -3.65 29.38
C ALA A 214 20.28 -3.21 29.24
N PHE A 215 19.90 -2.73 28.05
CA PHE A 215 18.54 -2.30 27.75
C PHE A 215 17.50 -3.44 27.73
N ILE A 216 17.89 -4.61 27.21
CA ILE A 216 17.08 -5.84 27.23
C ILE A 216 16.92 -6.34 28.67
N ASP A 217 18.02 -6.39 29.43
CA ASP A 217 18.06 -6.87 30.81
C ASP A 217 17.22 -5.99 31.75
N GLU A 218 17.28 -4.66 31.61
CA GLU A 218 16.46 -3.71 32.37
C GLU A 218 14.95 -3.94 32.21
N ARG A 219 14.53 -4.48 31.06
CA ARG A 219 13.12 -4.80 30.77
C ARG A 219 12.74 -6.23 31.16
N GLY A 220 13.70 -7.03 31.64
CA GLY A 220 13.49 -8.43 31.99
C GLY A 220 13.05 -9.28 30.80
N LEU A 221 13.47 -8.92 29.59
CA LEU A 221 13.05 -9.60 28.37
C LEU A 221 13.94 -10.82 28.10
N PRO A 222 13.37 -12.02 27.87
CA PRO A 222 14.14 -13.16 27.40
C PRO A 222 14.71 -12.88 26.01
N PHE A 223 16.00 -13.17 25.83
CA PHE A 223 16.65 -13.02 24.54
C PHE A 223 17.71 -14.09 24.28
N LYS A 224 18.04 -14.25 22.99
CA LYS A 224 19.18 -15.05 22.54
C LYS A 224 19.97 -14.28 21.50
N GLN A 225 21.21 -13.92 21.83
CA GLN A 225 22.16 -13.39 20.87
C GLN A 225 22.67 -14.48 19.93
N LEU A 226 22.82 -14.15 18.64
CA LEU A 226 23.46 -15.00 17.64
C LEU A 226 24.93 -14.58 17.51
N ASN A 227 25.84 -15.38 18.04
CA ASN A 227 27.29 -15.07 18.09
C ASN A 227 28.08 -15.69 16.94
N ASP A 228 27.49 -16.62 16.19
CA ASP A 228 28.23 -17.53 15.33
C ASP A 228 28.09 -17.19 13.83
N LYS A 229 27.26 -16.18 13.50
CA LYS A 229 26.88 -15.87 12.11
C LYS A 229 26.84 -14.37 11.87
N LEU A 230 27.63 -13.94 10.90
CA LEU A 230 27.66 -12.57 10.39
C LEU A 230 26.55 -12.43 9.34
N TYR A 231 25.41 -11.83 9.69
CA TYR A 231 24.38 -11.53 8.71
C TYR A 231 24.54 -10.09 8.22
N PRO A 232 24.61 -9.84 6.91
CA PRO A 232 24.40 -8.49 6.38
C PRO A 232 23.00 -7.97 6.77
N PRO A 233 22.83 -6.64 6.92
CA PRO A 233 21.58 -6.04 7.39
C PRO A 233 20.51 -5.98 6.28
N TYR A 234 20.25 -7.08 5.58
CA TYR A 234 19.05 -7.24 4.76
C TYR A 234 17.80 -7.17 5.62
N HIS A 235 16.67 -6.80 5.01
CA HIS A 235 15.40 -6.64 5.71
C HIS A 235 15.43 -5.53 6.76
N THR A 236 16.27 -4.53 6.53
CA THR A 236 16.42 -3.33 7.37
C THR A 236 16.49 -2.08 6.50
N SER A 237 16.33 -0.92 7.14
CA SER A 237 16.45 0.37 6.46
C SER A 237 17.83 0.63 5.85
N LEU A 238 18.88 -0.05 6.32
CA LEU A 238 20.25 0.11 5.80
C LEU A 238 20.38 -0.35 4.35
N ALA A 239 19.58 -1.33 3.93
CA ALA A 239 19.56 -1.76 2.53
C ALA A 239 19.12 -0.63 1.57
N ARG A 240 18.41 0.40 2.07
CA ARG A 240 17.94 1.53 1.23
C ARG A 240 19.08 2.36 0.65
N ALA A 241 20.23 2.42 1.32
CA ALA A 241 21.41 3.14 0.82
C ALA A 241 21.99 2.51 -0.47
N HIS A 242 21.62 1.26 -0.77
CA HIS A 242 22.12 0.54 -1.92
C HIS A 242 21.18 0.66 -3.12
N GLN A 243 21.43 1.71 -3.90
CA GLN A 243 20.63 2.07 -5.06
C GLN A 243 20.59 0.99 -6.16
N VAL A 244 21.56 0.06 -6.16
CA VAL A 244 21.67 -1.05 -7.13
C VAL A 244 20.41 -1.89 -7.20
N ILE A 245 19.81 -2.28 -6.06
CA ILE A 245 18.57 -3.07 -6.06
C ILE A 245 17.43 -2.28 -6.69
N LYS A 246 17.31 -1.00 -6.34
CA LYS A 246 16.30 -0.10 -6.91
C LYS A 246 16.48 0.09 -8.41
N ASP A 247 17.73 0.19 -8.86
CA ASP A 247 18.09 0.33 -10.26
C ASP A 247 17.83 -0.92 -11.08
N PHE A 248 17.88 -2.12 -10.50
CA PHE A 248 17.48 -3.33 -11.22
C PHE A 248 15.98 -3.56 -11.14
N ALA A 249 15.39 -3.32 -9.98
CA ALA A 249 13.98 -3.52 -9.77
C ALA A 249 13.13 -2.66 -10.73
N LYS A 250 13.56 -1.42 -11.05
CA LYS A 250 12.84 -0.52 -11.97
C LYS A 250 12.62 -1.10 -13.37
N ASP A 251 13.47 -2.03 -13.80
CA ASP A 251 13.40 -2.65 -15.13
C ASP A 251 12.51 -3.90 -15.14
N ILE A 252 12.04 -4.35 -13.97
CA ILE A 252 11.08 -5.47 -13.86
C ILE A 252 9.74 -5.01 -14.41
N GLU A 253 9.25 -5.74 -15.39
CA GLU A 253 7.98 -5.42 -16.02
C GLU A 253 6.82 -5.80 -15.07
N PRO A 254 5.94 -4.85 -14.69
CA PRO A 254 4.80 -5.18 -13.84
C PRO A 254 3.85 -6.13 -14.57
N LYS A 255 3.51 -7.26 -13.94
CA LYS A 255 2.65 -8.31 -14.51
C LYS A 255 1.61 -8.77 -13.48
N PRO A 256 0.39 -9.14 -13.91
CA PRO A 256 -0.60 -9.70 -13.02
C PRO A 256 -0.18 -11.10 -12.53
N LEU A 257 -0.37 -11.34 -11.24
CA LEU A 257 -0.17 -12.64 -10.61
C LEU A 257 -1.00 -13.77 -11.26
N LYS A 258 -0.40 -14.94 -11.48
CA LYS A 258 -1.10 -16.13 -11.99
C LYS A 258 -1.77 -16.96 -10.89
N CYS A 259 -1.35 -16.79 -9.64
CA CYS A 259 -1.90 -17.46 -8.47
C CYS A 259 -1.84 -16.54 -7.24
N ASP A 260 -2.44 -16.96 -6.13
CA ASP A 260 -2.41 -16.18 -4.89
C ASP A 260 -0.97 -16.13 -4.33
N TYR A 261 -0.56 -14.97 -3.81
CA TYR A 261 0.81 -14.75 -3.35
C TYR A 261 0.78 -14.25 -1.91
N TYR A 262 1.24 -15.06 -0.96
CA TYR A 262 1.36 -14.62 0.43
C TYR A 262 2.74 -14.01 0.62
N SER A 263 2.77 -12.67 0.70
CA SER A 263 3.98 -11.89 0.83
C SER A 263 4.43 -11.84 2.27
N MET A 264 5.70 -12.18 2.53
CA MET A 264 6.31 -11.95 3.83
C MET A 264 6.87 -10.55 3.95
N THR A 265 7.13 -9.84 2.84
CA THR A 265 7.43 -8.40 2.88
C THR A 265 6.24 -7.56 3.36
N VAL A 266 5.01 -7.88 2.89
CA VAL A 266 3.79 -7.13 3.23
C VAL A 266 3.05 -7.79 4.40
N GLY A 267 3.35 -9.05 4.70
CA GLY A 267 2.75 -9.82 5.80
C GLY A 267 1.33 -10.30 5.54
N ARG A 268 0.88 -10.30 4.28
CA ARG A 268 -0.49 -10.63 3.88
C ARG A 268 -0.60 -11.20 2.46
N LEU A 269 -1.79 -11.69 2.13
CA LEU A 269 -2.19 -12.13 0.79
C LEU A 269 -2.22 -10.97 -0.21
N ILE A 270 -1.54 -11.17 -1.33
CA ILE A 270 -1.71 -10.46 -2.58
C ILE A 270 -2.49 -11.40 -3.50
N HIS A 271 -3.73 -11.03 -3.81
CA HIS A 271 -4.61 -11.86 -4.62
C HIS A 271 -4.07 -12.05 -6.03
N LYS A 272 -4.36 -13.22 -6.62
CA LYS A 272 -4.15 -13.44 -8.05
C LYS A 272 -4.72 -12.30 -8.90
N ASN A 273 -4.15 -12.14 -10.08
CA ASN A 273 -4.38 -11.03 -10.99
C ASN A 273 -3.90 -9.66 -10.48
N THR A 274 -3.46 -9.51 -9.23
CA THR A 274 -2.87 -8.23 -8.81
C THR A 274 -1.57 -7.97 -9.54
N VAL A 275 -1.39 -6.75 -10.04
CA VAL A 275 -0.12 -6.28 -10.59
C VAL A 275 0.72 -5.79 -9.42
N VAL A 276 1.95 -6.31 -9.35
CA VAL A 276 2.97 -5.91 -8.38
C VAL A 276 4.09 -5.22 -9.15
N ASP A 277 4.65 -4.15 -8.60
CA ASP A 277 5.69 -3.36 -9.27
C ASP A 277 7.10 -3.66 -8.81
N ALA A 278 8.04 -3.00 -9.48
CA ALA A 278 9.44 -2.88 -9.10
C ALA A 278 9.65 -2.54 -7.63
N GLU A 279 8.86 -1.63 -7.05
CA GLU A 279 9.06 -1.15 -5.70
C GLU A 279 8.94 -2.28 -4.67
N TYR A 280 8.06 -3.25 -4.91
CA TYR A 280 7.98 -4.48 -4.11
C TYR A 280 9.33 -5.18 -3.96
N TRP A 281 10.06 -5.35 -5.07
CA TRP A 281 11.35 -6.04 -5.10
C TRP A 281 12.48 -5.24 -4.47
N TYR A 282 12.31 -3.92 -4.35
CA TYR A 282 13.21 -3.09 -3.57
C TYR A 282 12.86 -3.18 -2.07
N GLU A 283 11.58 -3.11 -1.71
CA GLU A 283 11.11 -3.21 -0.34
C GLU A 283 11.37 -4.59 0.28
N LEU A 284 11.35 -5.66 -0.51
CA LEU A 284 11.75 -7.00 -0.06
C LEU A 284 13.18 -7.03 0.51
N ALA A 285 14.07 -6.10 0.13
CA ALA A 285 15.42 -6.00 0.73
C ALA A 285 15.45 -5.06 1.94
N CYS A 286 14.50 -4.13 2.02
CA CYS A 286 14.53 -2.98 2.93
C CYS A 286 13.57 -3.09 4.13
N SER A 287 12.69 -4.09 4.11
CA SER A 287 11.62 -4.28 5.08
C SER A 287 11.74 -5.62 5.80
N PRO A 288 11.32 -5.71 7.08
CA PRO A 288 11.38 -6.94 7.85
C PRO A 288 10.58 -8.08 7.19
N VAL A 289 11.00 -9.32 7.41
CA VAL A 289 10.25 -10.51 6.98
C VAL A 289 9.13 -10.81 7.98
N LEU A 290 7.87 -10.58 7.58
CA LEU A 290 6.66 -10.77 8.39
C LEU A 290 6.13 -12.21 8.30
N PHE A 291 6.95 -13.19 8.67
CA PHE A 291 6.64 -14.61 8.51
C PHE A 291 5.41 -15.04 9.33
N GLY A 292 5.35 -14.65 10.62
CA GLY A 292 4.24 -14.99 11.51
C GLY A 292 2.89 -14.49 11.01
N SER A 293 2.86 -13.24 10.52
CA SER A 293 1.67 -12.60 9.95
C SER A 293 1.19 -13.29 8.67
N ALA A 294 2.08 -13.46 7.69
CA ALA A 294 1.73 -14.07 6.40
C ALA A 294 1.26 -15.52 6.57
N LEU A 295 1.94 -16.31 7.39
CA LEU A 295 1.59 -17.72 7.59
C LEU A 295 0.25 -17.89 8.31
N ARG A 296 -0.10 -16.96 9.21
CA ARG A 296 -1.43 -16.95 9.84
C ARG A 296 -2.55 -16.76 8.81
N GLU A 297 -2.36 -15.87 7.84
CA GLU A 297 -3.34 -15.69 6.76
C GLU A 297 -3.49 -16.94 5.90
N VAL A 298 -2.37 -17.58 5.53
CA VAL A 298 -2.36 -18.85 4.78
C VAL A 298 -3.25 -19.91 5.46
N ILE A 299 -3.10 -20.08 6.77
CA ILE A 299 -3.89 -21.04 7.54
C ILE A 299 -5.35 -20.62 7.65
N ASN A 300 -5.63 -19.33 7.88
CA ASN A 300 -7.00 -18.81 7.96
C ASN A 300 -7.77 -18.99 6.65
N ASP A 301 -7.07 -18.93 5.50
CA ASP A 301 -7.64 -19.16 4.16
C ASP A 301 -7.80 -20.64 3.80
N GLY A 302 -7.45 -21.54 4.72
CA GLY A 302 -7.74 -22.97 4.65
C GLY A 302 -6.71 -23.80 3.87
N TYR A 303 -5.51 -23.28 3.62
CA TYR A 303 -4.42 -24.06 3.04
C TYR A 303 -3.89 -25.10 4.03
N ASN A 304 -3.89 -26.38 3.62
CA ASN A 304 -3.45 -27.50 4.46
C ASN A 304 -2.58 -28.53 3.72
N VAL A 305 -2.24 -28.28 2.46
CA VAL A 305 -1.29 -29.09 1.67
C VAL A 305 -0.20 -28.18 1.12
N PHE A 306 1.03 -28.47 1.51
CA PHE A 306 2.22 -27.68 1.20
C PHE A 306 3.23 -28.52 0.43
N LEU A 307 3.87 -27.92 -0.57
CA LEU A 307 5.02 -28.46 -1.26
C LEU A 307 6.20 -27.52 -1.05
N GLN A 308 7.22 -27.99 -0.32
CA GLN A 308 8.45 -27.25 -0.13
C GLN A 308 9.34 -27.38 -1.36
N VAL A 309 9.63 -26.25 -1.99
CA VAL A 309 10.46 -26.11 -3.17
C VAL A 309 11.83 -25.58 -2.72
N GLY A 310 12.90 -26.34 -3.00
CA GLY A 310 14.24 -26.00 -2.53
C GLY A 310 14.50 -26.37 -1.05
N PRO A 311 15.40 -25.63 -0.36
CA PRO A 311 15.80 -25.95 1.00
C PRO A 311 14.64 -25.79 2.00
N PRO A 312 14.79 -26.31 3.24
CA PRO A 312 13.83 -26.11 4.31
C PRO A 312 13.43 -24.65 4.50
N ALA A 313 12.15 -24.36 4.25
CA ALA A 313 11.60 -23.01 4.43
C ALA A 313 11.12 -22.76 5.86
N MET A 314 10.74 -23.81 6.58
CA MET A 314 10.18 -23.75 7.92
C MET A 314 10.64 -24.94 8.75
N SER A 315 10.90 -24.70 10.03
CA SER A 315 10.99 -25.76 11.02
C SER A 315 9.63 -26.40 11.27
N GLY A 316 9.61 -27.68 11.69
CA GLY A 316 8.37 -28.36 12.10
C GLY A 316 7.66 -27.65 13.26
N ARG A 317 8.42 -26.92 14.11
CA ARG A 317 7.88 -26.10 15.19
C ARG A 317 7.10 -24.90 14.68
N GLN A 318 7.67 -24.11 13.75
CA GLN A 318 6.99 -22.96 13.15
C GLN A 318 5.68 -23.38 12.45
N LEU A 319 5.73 -24.48 11.69
CA LEU A 319 4.54 -25.02 11.05
C LEU A 319 3.46 -25.43 12.07
N THR A 320 3.85 -26.12 13.15
CA THR A 320 2.90 -26.55 14.20
C THR A 320 2.29 -25.36 14.95
N MET A 321 3.09 -24.35 15.26
CA MET A 321 2.63 -23.14 15.95
C MET A 321 1.66 -22.35 15.08
N ALA A 322 1.97 -22.17 13.80
CA ALA A 322 1.10 -21.42 12.90
C ALA A 322 -0.24 -22.11 12.61
N THR A 323 -0.26 -23.44 12.64
CA THR A 323 -1.49 -24.21 12.40
C THR A 323 -2.36 -24.37 13.65
N ASN A 324 -1.91 -23.87 14.81
CA ASN A 324 -2.52 -24.16 16.12
C ASN A 324 -2.74 -25.67 16.32
N GLY A 325 -1.83 -26.51 15.83
CA GLY A 325 -1.95 -27.98 15.89
C GLY A 325 -2.92 -28.60 14.88
N SER A 326 -3.45 -27.83 13.92
CA SER A 326 -4.23 -28.38 12.81
C SER A 326 -3.37 -29.27 11.92
N ALA A 327 -3.93 -30.39 11.46
CA ALA A 327 -3.23 -31.33 10.60
C ALA A 327 -2.95 -30.69 9.22
N VAL A 328 -1.66 -30.53 8.91
CA VAL A 328 -1.15 -30.08 7.61
C VAL A 328 -0.31 -31.18 6.97
N THR A 329 -0.37 -31.27 5.66
CA THR A 329 0.47 -32.19 4.87
C THR A 329 1.59 -31.39 4.24
N LEU A 330 2.84 -31.64 4.62
CA LEU A 330 4.02 -31.04 4.02
C LEU A 330 4.77 -32.09 3.18
N PHE A 331 4.80 -31.87 1.88
CA PHE A 331 5.66 -32.59 0.95
C PHE A 331 6.99 -31.85 0.83
N LYS A 332 8.11 -32.55 1.05
CA LYS A 332 9.45 -32.00 0.87
C LYS A 332 9.99 -32.44 -0.47
N THR A 333 10.42 -31.52 -1.33
CA THR A 333 11.05 -31.91 -2.61
C THR A 333 12.37 -32.63 -2.37
N PHE A 334 13.17 -32.14 -1.43
CA PHE A 334 14.46 -32.71 -1.09
C PHE A 334 14.42 -33.26 0.35
N GLN A 335 15.14 -34.35 0.59
CA GLN A 335 15.35 -34.90 1.93
C GLN A 335 16.78 -35.44 2.08
N GLU A 336 17.49 -35.02 3.14
CA GLU A 336 18.85 -35.49 3.42
C GLU A 336 18.95 -37.03 3.47
N GLY A 337 20.00 -37.57 2.87
CA GLY A 337 20.28 -39.01 2.86
C GLY A 337 19.32 -39.87 2.02
N THR A 338 18.54 -39.26 1.12
CA THR A 338 17.62 -39.99 0.22
C THR A 338 18.06 -39.92 -1.24
N ASP A 339 17.63 -40.89 -2.06
CA ASP A 339 17.70 -40.81 -3.52
C ASP A 339 16.73 -39.72 -4.01
N GLU A 340 17.25 -38.56 -4.41
CA GLU A 340 16.45 -37.36 -4.66
C GLU A 340 15.45 -37.60 -5.80
N VAL A 341 15.89 -38.29 -6.86
CA VAL A 341 15.03 -38.63 -8.01
C VAL A 341 13.89 -39.56 -7.60
N GLY A 342 14.18 -40.63 -6.86
CA GLY A 342 13.16 -41.54 -6.36
C GLY A 342 12.14 -40.83 -5.46
N HIS A 343 12.63 -40.02 -4.52
CA HIS A 343 11.80 -39.28 -3.58
C HIS A 343 10.88 -38.24 -4.26
N ILE A 344 11.39 -37.51 -5.26
CA ILE A 344 10.60 -36.56 -6.04
C ILE A 344 9.50 -37.29 -6.84
N ASN A 345 9.82 -38.42 -7.46
CA ASN A 345 8.84 -39.23 -8.18
C ASN A 345 7.72 -39.74 -7.26
N GLU A 346 8.04 -40.17 -6.05
CA GLU A 346 7.05 -40.54 -5.03
C GLU A 346 6.20 -39.36 -4.56
N THR A 347 6.82 -38.19 -4.41
CA THR A 347 6.14 -36.94 -4.08
C THR A 347 5.14 -36.54 -5.15
N ILE A 348 5.54 -36.53 -6.42
CA ILE A 348 4.66 -36.27 -7.58
C ILE A 348 3.50 -37.27 -7.61
N LYS A 349 3.78 -38.56 -7.44
CA LYS A 349 2.76 -39.61 -7.39
C LYS A 349 1.76 -39.39 -6.25
N SER A 350 2.22 -38.90 -5.10
CA SER A 350 1.38 -38.61 -3.94
C SER A 350 0.52 -37.37 -4.16
N LEU A 351 1.10 -36.28 -4.69
CA LEU A 351 0.39 -35.05 -5.03
C LEU A 351 -0.73 -35.29 -6.06
N LYS A 352 -0.49 -36.12 -7.09
CA LYS A 352 -1.50 -36.47 -8.09
C LYS A 352 -2.76 -37.13 -7.51
N LYS A 353 -2.71 -37.67 -6.27
CA LYS A 353 -3.88 -38.24 -5.58
C LYS A 353 -4.84 -37.18 -5.04
N PHE A 354 -4.37 -35.96 -4.77
CA PHE A 354 -5.15 -34.94 -4.07
C PHE A 354 -6.25 -34.29 -4.92
N LYS A 355 -6.29 -34.48 -6.24
CA LYS A 355 -7.29 -33.88 -7.15
C LYS A 355 -7.51 -32.39 -6.84
N PHE A 356 -6.41 -31.63 -6.78
CA PHE A 356 -6.40 -30.22 -6.44
C PHE A 356 -7.34 -29.38 -7.32
N ASP A 357 -7.80 -28.25 -6.77
CA ASP A 357 -8.62 -27.31 -7.52
C ASP A 357 -7.77 -26.35 -8.35
N TYR A 358 -7.36 -26.76 -9.54
CA TYR A 358 -6.66 -25.88 -10.47
C TYR A 358 -7.58 -24.98 -11.31
N SER A 359 -8.89 -24.93 -11.02
CA SER A 359 -9.80 -24.01 -11.72
C SER A 359 -9.38 -22.54 -11.55
N LEU A 360 -8.61 -22.24 -10.51
CA LEU A 360 -8.02 -20.92 -10.27
C LEU A 360 -6.78 -20.61 -11.12
N LEU A 361 -6.17 -21.63 -11.76
CA LEU A 361 -4.88 -21.58 -12.47
C LEU A 361 -4.98 -21.88 -13.97
N ALA A 362 -6.19 -22.05 -14.52
CA ALA A 362 -6.37 -22.50 -15.90
C ALA A 362 -5.47 -21.68 -16.84
N GLU A 363 -4.75 -22.35 -17.75
CA GLU A 363 -3.89 -21.71 -18.75
C GLU A 363 -4.69 -20.64 -19.47
N THR A 364 -4.35 -19.39 -19.17
CA THR A 364 -4.98 -18.23 -19.76
C THR A 364 -3.93 -17.55 -20.61
N ASP A 365 -4.25 -17.41 -21.89
CA ASP A 365 -3.65 -16.44 -22.80
C ASP A 365 -3.44 -15.12 -22.04
N GLU A 366 -2.31 -14.45 -22.24
CA GLU A 366 -2.01 -13.16 -21.60
C GLU A 366 -3.15 -12.15 -21.79
N ASN A 367 -3.85 -12.21 -22.94
CA ASN A 367 -5.03 -11.38 -23.18
C ASN A 367 -6.17 -11.72 -22.21
N ILE A 368 -6.39 -13.00 -21.91
CA ILE A 368 -7.41 -13.43 -20.94
C ILE A 368 -6.99 -13.01 -19.53
N LEU A 369 -5.72 -13.13 -19.17
CA LEU A 369 -5.22 -12.68 -17.87
C LEU A 369 -5.38 -11.16 -17.70
N PHE A 370 -5.12 -10.39 -18.75
CA PHE A 370 -5.34 -8.95 -18.78
C PHE A 370 -6.82 -8.57 -18.58
N GLU A 371 -7.74 -9.23 -19.29
CA GLU A 371 -9.17 -8.99 -19.10
C GLU A 371 -9.66 -9.40 -17.71
N GLN A 372 -9.18 -10.54 -17.19
CA GLN A 372 -9.48 -10.97 -15.82
C GLN A 372 -8.92 -10.00 -14.78
N TYR A 373 -7.73 -9.44 -15.01
CA TYR A 373 -7.17 -8.39 -14.17
C TYR A 373 -8.09 -7.18 -14.10
N LYS A 374 -8.51 -6.62 -15.24
CA LYS A 374 -9.46 -5.50 -15.27
C LYS A 374 -10.81 -5.80 -14.61
N GLN A 375 -11.21 -7.07 -14.55
CA GLN A 375 -12.46 -7.51 -13.90
C GLN A 375 -12.36 -7.71 -12.40
N ASN A 376 -11.20 -8.13 -11.89
CA ASN A 376 -11.01 -8.54 -10.50
C ASN A 376 -10.22 -7.52 -9.67
N ALA A 377 -9.38 -6.71 -10.31
CA ALA A 377 -8.58 -5.71 -9.62
C ALA A 377 -9.43 -4.51 -9.25
N ASN A 378 -9.25 -4.06 -8.02
CA ASN A 378 -9.91 -2.88 -7.50
C ASN A 378 -9.13 -1.62 -7.90
N LEU A 379 -9.04 -1.37 -9.22
CA LEU A 379 -8.24 -0.34 -9.89
C LEU A 379 -8.64 1.11 -9.58
N LEU A 380 -9.51 1.33 -8.59
CA LEU A 380 -9.90 2.65 -8.13
C LEU A 380 -9.61 2.83 -6.64
N ARG A 381 -9.48 1.77 -5.82
CA ARG A 381 -9.50 1.85 -4.34
C ARG A 381 -8.18 1.59 -3.63
N THR A 382 -7.07 1.33 -4.33
CA THR A 382 -5.80 0.98 -3.69
C THR A 382 -4.62 1.78 -4.24
N SER A 383 -3.56 1.90 -3.43
CA SER A 383 -2.21 2.23 -3.89
C SER A 383 -1.76 1.10 -4.81
N THR A 384 -2.12 1.20 -6.09
CA THR A 384 -1.86 0.14 -7.03
C THR A 384 -0.46 0.28 -7.60
N ASN A 385 0.51 -0.12 -6.78
CA ASN A 385 1.90 -0.41 -7.13
C ASN A 385 2.01 -0.98 -8.57
N GLY A 386 2.43 -0.14 -9.52
CA GLY A 386 2.62 -0.48 -10.96
C GLY A 386 1.38 -0.75 -11.82
N ALA A 387 0.19 -0.92 -11.26
CA ALA A 387 -1.02 -1.22 -12.04
C ALA A 387 -1.31 -0.22 -13.15
N TYR A 388 -1.27 1.08 -12.82
CA TYR A 388 -1.54 2.11 -13.81
C TYR A 388 -0.42 2.22 -14.83
N GLU A 389 0.83 1.92 -14.46
CA GLU A 389 1.92 1.83 -15.42
C GLU A 389 1.69 0.68 -16.41
N TYR A 390 1.35 -0.51 -15.89
CA TYR A 390 1.00 -1.66 -16.70
C TYR A 390 -0.15 -1.38 -17.66
N LEU A 391 -1.23 -0.76 -17.16
CA LEU A 391 -2.37 -0.36 -17.98
C LEU A 391 -1.96 0.68 -19.04
N ARG A 392 -1.19 1.72 -18.68
CA ARG A 392 -0.70 2.74 -19.64
C ARG A 392 0.09 2.11 -20.79
N LYS A 393 0.95 1.10 -20.51
CA LYS A 393 1.69 0.35 -21.54
C LYS A 393 0.77 -0.40 -22.51
N LYS A 394 -0.41 -0.85 -22.06
CA LYS A 394 -1.44 -1.50 -22.90
C LYS A 394 -2.39 -0.50 -23.57
N GLY A 395 -2.32 0.77 -23.22
CA GLY A 395 -3.09 1.85 -23.81
C GLY A 395 -3.53 2.91 -22.80
N PRO A 396 -3.96 4.09 -23.26
CA PRO A 396 -4.40 5.17 -22.39
C PRO A 396 -5.80 4.98 -21.78
N LEU A 397 -6.65 4.14 -22.41
CA LEU A 397 -8.07 4.01 -22.11
C LEU A 397 -8.47 2.52 -21.97
N HIS A 398 -9.09 2.16 -20.86
CA HIS A 398 -9.46 0.78 -20.53
C HIS A 398 -10.90 0.66 -20.05
N TYR A 399 -11.68 -0.28 -20.58
CA TYR A 399 -13.02 -0.53 -20.05
C TYR A 399 -12.95 -1.44 -18.81
N LEU A 400 -13.52 -0.98 -17.71
CA LEU A 400 -13.62 -1.71 -16.44
C LEU A 400 -15.04 -2.28 -16.28
N HIS A 401 -15.21 -3.56 -16.57
CA HIS A 401 -16.52 -4.22 -16.51
C HIS A 401 -17.20 -4.15 -15.14
N GLN A 402 -16.43 -4.28 -14.05
CA GLN A 402 -16.96 -4.23 -12.68
C GLN A 402 -17.57 -2.87 -12.35
N HIS A 403 -17.01 -1.79 -12.91
CA HIS A 403 -17.44 -0.41 -12.66
C HIS A 403 -18.35 0.14 -13.78
N ARG A 404 -18.49 -0.59 -14.90
CA ARG A 404 -19.20 -0.15 -16.11
C ARG A 404 -18.73 1.24 -16.57
N SER A 405 -17.43 1.47 -16.50
CA SER A 405 -16.79 2.75 -16.81
C SER A 405 -15.48 2.54 -17.55
N TRP A 406 -15.08 3.56 -18.29
CA TRP A 406 -13.79 3.64 -18.95
C TRP A 406 -12.79 4.32 -18.03
N LEU A 407 -11.65 3.70 -17.78
CA LEU A 407 -10.53 4.25 -17.02
C LEU A 407 -9.54 4.90 -17.99
N LEU A 408 -9.30 6.21 -17.82
CA LEU A 408 -8.36 7.00 -18.61
C LEU A 408 -7.17 7.43 -17.76
N LEU A 409 -5.95 7.20 -18.25
CA LEU A 409 -4.74 7.21 -17.42
C LEU A 409 -3.68 8.26 -17.77
N THR A 410 -3.77 8.92 -18.92
CA THR A 410 -2.70 9.77 -19.49
C THR A 410 -3.03 11.27 -19.38
N TYR A 411 -2.00 12.10 -19.17
CA TYR A 411 -2.16 13.53 -18.86
C TYR A 411 -2.96 14.29 -19.91
N ASP A 412 -2.55 14.24 -21.17
CA ASP A 412 -3.14 15.07 -22.22
C ASP A 412 -4.62 14.73 -22.47
N ASN A 413 -4.98 13.45 -22.41
CA ASN A 413 -6.37 13.02 -22.55
C ASN A 413 -7.22 13.44 -21.34
N VAL A 414 -6.69 13.30 -20.12
CA VAL A 414 -7.38 13.76 -18.90
C VAL A 414 -7.60 15.27 -18.93
N GLU A 415 -6.57 16.05 -19.25
CA GLU A 415 -6.66 17.51 -19.32
C GLU A 415 -7.65 17.95 -20.40
N HIS A 416 -7.61 17.31 -21.57
CA HIS A 416 -8.53 17.55 -22.67
C HIS A 416 -10.00 17.38 -22.25
N ILE A 417 -10.32 16.26 -21.59
CA ILE A 417 -11.68 15.96 -21.12
C ILE A 417 -12.13 16.99 -20.07
N LEU A 418 -11.27 17.30 -19.09
CA LEU A 418 -11.61 18.25 -18.03
C LEU A 418 -11.92 19.66 -18.55
N LYS A 419 -11.35 20.06 -19.69
CA LYS A 419 -11.58 21.37 -20.32
C LYS A 419 -12.86 21.47 -21.17
N ARG A 420 -13.53 20.35 -21.49
CA ARG A 420 -14.63 20.28 -22.48
C ARG A 420 -15.93 19.75 -21.88
N GLN A 421 -16.50 20.51 -20.96
CA GLN A 421 -17.69 20.11 -20.19
C GLN A 421 -18.93 19.87 -21.07
N GLU A 422 -19.03 20.57 -22.20
CA GLU A 422 -20.12 20.45 -23.17
C GLU A 422 -20.18 19.07 -23.84
N ILE A 423 -19.02 18.40 -23.96
CA ILE A 423 -18.90 17.03 -24.48
C ILE A 423 -18.84 16.02 -23.33
N PHE A 424 -18.19 16.40 -22.23
CA PHE A 424 -17.93 15.57 -21.07
C PHE A 424 -18.59 16.18 -19.83
N SER A 425 -19.84 15.81 -19.61
CA SER A 425 -20.69 16.33 -18.55
C SER A 425 -20.31 15.77 -17.17
N SER A 426 -20.55 16.56 -16.12
CA SER A 426 -20.48 16.16 -14.72
C SER A 426 -21.87 15.94 -14.10
N SER A 427 -22.92 15.89 -14.92
CA SER A 427 -24.33 15.87 -14.50
C SER A 427 -24.74 14.68 -13.62
N PHE A 428 -23.98 13.58 -13.60
CA PHE A 428 -24.22 12.48 -12.64
C PHE A 428 -23.99 12.90 -11.18
N HIS A 429 -23.29 14.02 -10.95
CA HIS A 429 -23.16 14.61 -9.62
C HIS A 429 -24.38 15.44 -9.19
N LYS A 430 -25.43 15.60 -10.01
CA LYS A 430 -26.61 16.43 -9.66
C LYS A 430 -27.32 15.99 -8.38
N GLU A 431 -27.38 14.69 -8.10
CA GLU A 431 -27.97 14.18 -6.86
C GLU A 431 -27.14 14.59 -5.63
N TYR A 432 -25.82 14.67 -5.80
CA TYR A 432 -24.90 15.08 -4.75
C TYR A 432 -24.86 16.60 -4.58
N ASP A 433 -24.67 17.33 -5.67
CA ASP A 433 -24.63 18.79 -5.69
C ASP A 433 -25.11 19.32 -7.05
N PRO A 434 -26.34 19.85 -7.13
CA PRO A 434 -26.93 20.30 -8.39
C PRO A 434 -26.43 21.67 -8.86
N ILE A 435 -25.72 22.43 -8.02
CA ILE A 435 -25.45 23.85 -8.28
C ILE A 435 -23.98 24.19 -8.62
N LEU A 436 -23.02 23.34 -8.23
CA LEU A 436 -21.63 23.47 -8.65
C LEU A 436 -21.20 22.23 -9.43
N LEU A 437 -20.92 21.12 -8.76
CA LEU A 437 -20.34 19.93 -9.39
C LEU A 437 -21.24 19.34 -10.48
N GLY A 438 -22.54 19.21 -10.22
CA GLY A 438 -23.51 18.67 -11.18
C GLY A 438 -24.14 19.72 -12.10
N ALA A 439 -23.80 21.00 -11.95
CA ALA A 439 -24.46 22.08 -12.67
C ALA A 439 -24.04 22.16 -14.15
N GLU A 440 -24.98 22.62 -14.97
CA GLU A 440 -24.70 22.99 -16.35
C GLU A 440 -23.82 24.26 -16.40
N PRO A 441 -23.03 24.48 -17.48
CA PRO A 441 -22.00 25.52 -17.51
C PRO A 441 -22.47 26.93 -17.14
N GLU A 442 -23.64 27.36 -17.61
CA GLU A 442 -24.18 28.69 -17.32
C GLU A 442 -24.62 28.86 -15.86
N GLN A 443 -25.28 27.85 -15.29
CA GLN A 443 -25.65 27.86 -13.88
C GLN A 443 -24.39 27.82 -13.00
N HIS A 444 -23.46 26.91 -13.31
CA HIS A 444 -22.18 26.80 -12.63
C HIS A 444 -21.45 28.15 -12.61
N ARG A 445 -21.36 28.85 -13.75
CA ARG A 445 -20.70 30.16 -13.85
C ARG A 445 -21.30 31.19 -12.90
N LYS A 446 -22.64 31.28 -12.83
CA LYS A 446 -23.34 32.23 -11.95
C LYS A 446 -23.02 31.96 -10.48
N ILE A 447 -23.18 30.71 -10.03
CA ILE A 447 -22.90 30.33 -8.65
C ILE A 447 -21.42 30.54 -8.31
N ARG A 448 -20.53 30.17 -9.22
CA ARG A 448 -19.08 30.34 -9.07
C ARG A 448 -18.68 31.81 -8.88
N MET A 449 -19.28 32.72 -9.65
CA MET A 449 -19.03 34.16 -9.52
C MET A 449 -19.48 34.70 -8.15
N LEU A 450 -20.62 34.23 -7.64
CA LEU A 450 -21.12 34.61 -6.31
C LEU A 450 -20.20 34.12 -5.18
N LEU A 451 -19.57 32.96 -5.36
CA LEU A 451 -18.66 32.39 -4.37
C LEU A 451 -17.25 32.96 -4.40
N GLN A 452 -16.79 33.50 -5.53
CA GLN A 452 -15.41 33.92 -5.69
C GLN A 452 -14.90 34.95 -4.65
N PRO A 453 -15.70 35.92 -4.15
CA PRO A 453 -15.28 36.83 -3.09
C PRO A 453 -14.86 36.14 -1.79
N PHE A 454 -15.44 34.97 -1.47
CA PHE A 454 -15.08 34.17 -0.30
C PHE A 454 -13.70 33.49 -0.41
N PHE A 455 -13.12 33.48 -1.61
CA PHE A 455 -11.81 32.89 -1.90
C PHE A 455 -10.84 33.96 -2.46
N SER A 456 -11.05 35.22 -2.10
CA SER A 456 -10.18 36.32 -2.53
C SER A 456 -8.78 36.22 -1.88
N PRO A 457 -7.74 36.86 -2.46
CA PRO A 457 -6.41 36.86 -1.87
C PRO A 457 -6.37 37.38 -0.43
N ALA A 458 -7.22 38.34 -0.08
CA ALA A 458 -7.33 38.87 1.28
C ALA A 458 -7.86 37.80 2.25
N VAL A 459 -8.91 37.07 1.88
CA VAL A 459 -9.45 35.98 2.70
C VAL A 459 -8.43 34.86 2.86
N ILE A 460 -7.76 34.46 1.77
CA ILE A 460 -6.71 33.43 1.81
C ILE A 460 -5.58 33.85 2.76
N THR A 461 -5.16 35.11 2.71
CA THR A 461 -4.13 35.65 3.62
C THR A 461 -4.55 35.55 5.09
N GLU A 462 -5.81 35.88 5.41
CA GLU A 462 -6.33 35.75 6.77
C GLU A 462 -6.43 34.29 7.22
N VAL A 463 -6.78 33.37 6.33
CA VAL A 463 -6.73 31.93 6.60
C VAL A 463 -5.29 31.51 6.94
N GLY A 464 -4.30 31.91 6.14
CA GLY A 464 -2.89 31.60 6.40
C GLY A 464 -2.41 32.09 7.77
N LYS A 465 -2.83 33.29 8.20
CA LYS A 465 -2.54 33.82 9.54
C LYS A 465 -3.17 32.97 10.63
N TYR A 466 -4.47 32.66 10.51
CA TYR A 466 -5.18 31.82 11.47
C TYR A 466 -4.54 30.43 11.58
N THR A 467 -4.29 29.80 10.44
CA THR A 467 -3.69 28.47 10.36
C THR A 467 -2.29 28.45 10.95
N SER A 468 -1.47 29.49 10.72
CA SER A 468 -0.12 29.58 11.31
C SER A 468 -0.16 29.59 12.85
N VAL A 469 -1.05 30.38 13.45
CA VAL A 469 -1.18 30.47 14.90
C VAL A 469 -1.69 29.14 15.48
N THR A 470 -2.69 28.55 14.84
CA THR A 470 -3.28 27.28 15.26
C THR A 470 -2.30 26.12 15.10
N ALA A 471 -1.57 26.05 13.98
CA ALA A 471 -0.50 25.08 13.72
C ALA A 471 0.56 25.14 14.81
N GLU A 472 1.03 26.34 15.17
CA GLU A 472 2.07 26.48 16.18
C GLU A 472 1.60 26.00 17.57
N LYS A 473 0.34 26.27 17.92
CA LYS A 473 -0.24 25.76 19.17
C LYS A 473 -0.32 24.22 19.16
N LEU A 474 -0.95 23.64 18.13
CA LEU A 474 -1.13 22.19 18.03
C LEU A 474 0.21 21.46 17.97
N LEU A 475 1.19 22.02 17.26
CA LEU A 475 2.51 21.43 17.14
C LEU A 475 3.26 21.45 18.47
N LYS A 476 3.19 22.55 19.24
CA LYS A 476 3.77 22.61 20.59
C LYS A 476 3.16 21.59 21.53
N ASP A 477 1.85 21.40 21.47
CA ASP A 477 1.15 20.40 22.29
C ASP A 477 1.55 18.98 21.86
N LEU A 478 1.71 18.73 20.55
CA LEU A 478 2.17 17.46 20.01
C LEU A 478 3.60 17.10 20.44
N LEU A 479 4.52 18.06 20.35
CA LEU A 479 5.95 17.84 20.65
C LEU A 479 6.21 17.50 22.14
N GLN A 480 5.24 17.73 23.02
CA GLN A 480 5.29 17.33 24.43
C GLN A 480 4.91 15.86 24.65
N LYS A 481 4.33 15.18 23.65
CA LYS A 481 3.93 13.77 23.75
C LYS A 481 5.13 12.85 23.49
N GLU A 482 5.08 11.65 24.07
CA GLU A 482 6.02 10.56 23.77
C GLU A 482 5.74 9.91 22.39
N SER A 483 4.47 9.92 21.97
CA SER A 483 4.03 9.45 20.65
C SER A 483 2.73 10.16 20.26
N PHE A 484 2.46 10.23 18.96
CA PHE A 484 1.25 10.82 18.40
C PHE A 484 0.91 10.26 17.02
N ASP A 485 -0.34 10.38 16.61
CA ASP A 485 -0.77 10.13 15.23
C ASP A 485 -0.94 11.46 14.50
N PHE A 486 -0.07 11.79 13.54
CA PHE A 486 -0.08 13.10 12.90
C PHE A 486 -1.37 13.38 12.11
N VAL A 487 -2.06 12.34 11.64
CA VAL A 487 -3.37 12.50 10.98
C VAL A 487 -4.41 12.92 12.01
N GLY A 488 -4.69 12.07 13.01
CA GLY A 488 -5.75 12.31 13.98
C GLY A 488 -5.47 13.39 15.03
N ASP A 489 -4.19 13.61 15.39
CA ASP A 489 -3.80 14.58 16.41
C ASP A 489 -3.42 15.96 15.85
N PHE A 490 -3.22 16.11 14.53
CA PHE A 490 -2.83 17.40 13.93
C PHE A 490 -3.54 17.74 12.63
N SER A 491 -3.39 16.93 11.57
CA SER A 491 -3.88 17.29 10.23
C SER A 491 -5.40 17.39 10.16
N ASP A 492 -6.11 16.43 10.76
CA ASP A 492 -7.57 16.50 10.87
C ASP A 492 -8.02 17.65 11.78
N PRO A 493 -7.48 17.82 13.01
CA PRO A 493 -7.80 18.95 13.88
C PRO A 493 -7.56 20.34 13.27
N ILE A 494 -6.39 20.58 12.66
CA ILE A 494 -6.06 21.91 12.13
C ILE A 494 -6.98 22.28 10.96
N THR A 495 -7.26 21.32 10.08
CA THR A 495 -8.14 21.54 8.93
C THR A 495 -9.58 21.77 9.39
N LEU A 496 -10.04 21.01 10.41
CA LEU A 496 -11.35 21.22 11.02
C LEU A 496 -11.47 22.64 11.60
N LEU A 497 -10.46 23.10 12.34
CA LEU A 497 -10.46 24.44 12.95
C LEU A 497 -10.42 25.56 11.90
N ALA A 498 -9.61 25.42 10.86
CA ALA A 498 -9.57 26.37 9.74
C ALA A 498 -10.93 26.46 9.04
N LEU A 499 -11.56 25.31 8.77
CA LEU A 499 -12.89 25.23 8.17
C LEU A 499 -13.98 25.81 9.09
N CYS A 500 -13.90 25.57 10.40
CA CYS A 500 -14.81 26.17 11.39
C CYS A 500 -14.71 27.70 11.38
N ASN A 501 -13.48 28.24 11.35
CA ASN A 501 -13.26 29.69 11.27
C ASN A 501 -13.80 30.26 9.95
N PHE A 502 -13.65 29.54 8.84
CA PHE A 502 -14.21 29.94 7.54
C PHE A 502 -15.75 29.95 7.53
N PHE A 503 -16.37 28.95 8.16
CA PHE A 503 -17.83 28.84 8.31
C PHE A 503 -18.40 29.78 9.38
N GLY A 504 -17.58 30.26 10.31
CA GLY A 504 -18.03 31.06 11.45
C GLY A 504 -18.74 30.22 12.52
N MET A 505 -18.33 28.96 12.70
CA MET A 505 -18.87 28.02 13.70
C MET A 505 -17.80 27.63 14.73
N SER A 506 -18.23 27.14 15.89
CA SER A 506 -17.30 26.64 16.91
C SER A 506 -16.87 25.20 16.60
N SER A 507 -15.72 24.78 17.16
CA SER A 507 -15.28 23.38 17.07
C SER A 507 -16.26 22.42 17.74
N ASP A 508 -16.91 22.84 18.83
CA ASP A 508 -17.88 22.00 19.54
C ASP A 508 -19.12 21.73 18.70
N ASP A 509 -19.62 22.75 17.97
CA ASP A 509 -20.71 22.59 17.02
C ASP A 509 -20.33 21.65 15.88
N ALA A 510 -19.11 21.78 15.36
CA ALA A 510 -18.58 20.90 14.33
C ALA A 510 -18.46 19.44 14.82
N TYR A 511 -17.94 19.20 16.03
CA TYR A 511 -17.88 17.84 16.60
C TYR A 511 -19.28 17.26 16.81
N ASN A 512 -20.23 18.08 17.27
CA ASN A 512 -21.63 17.67 17.41
C ASN A 512 -22.22 17.30 16.04
N MET A 513 -21.98 18.11 15.01
CA MET A 513 -22.43 17.82 13.65
C MET A 513 -21.85 16.49 13.14
N ILE A 514 -20.54 16.29 13.26
CA ILE A 514 -19.87 15.05 12.81
C ILE A 514 -20.44 13.84 13.56
N LYS A 515 -20.72 13.96 14.86
CA LYS A 515 -21.33 12.90 15.66
C LYS A 515 -22.74 12.54 15.19
N HIS A 516 -23.54 13.51 14.74
CA HIS A 516 -24.90 13.29 14.25
C HIS A 516 -24.93 12.78 12.80
N THR A 517 -24.08 13.32 11.94
CA THR A 517 -24.11 13.05 10.51
C THR A 517 -23.28 11.81 10.15
N GLY A 518 -22.16 11.58 10.82
CA GLY A 518 -21.14 10.59 10.44
C GLY A 518 -20.03 11.23 9.60
N LYS A 519 -19.24 10.39 8.91
CA LYS A 519 -18.13 10.81 8.05
C LYS A 519 -17.88 9.91 6.85
N ASP A 520 -18.90 9.18 6.41
CA ASP A 520 -18.80 8.28 5.25
C ASP A 520 -19.25 8.99 3.97
N TYR A 521 -18.26 9.50 3.22
CA TYR A 521 -18.48 10.20 1.95
C TYR A 521 -19.06 9.30 0.84
N ASN A 522 -19.08 7.98 1.03
CA ASN A 522 -19.68 7.05 0.08
C ASN A 522 -21.14 6.69 0.42
N ASP A 523 -21.65 7.14 1.57
CA ASP A 523 -23.01 6.86 2.01
C ASP A 523 -23.98 8.00 1.63
N ILE A 524 -25.01 7.68 0.85
CA ILE A 524 -26.06 8.65 0.49
C ILE A 524 -26.77 9.19 1.74
N ALA A 525 -26.93 8.38 2.78
CA ALA A 525 -27.57 8.81 4.02
C ALA A 525 -26.74 9.85 4.78
N TYR A 526 -25.41 9.83 4.64
CA TYR A 526 -24.55 10.87 5.21
C TYR A 526 -24.87 12.24 4.60
N TRP A 527 -25.00 12.31 3.27
CA TRP A 527 -25.32 13.56 2.58
C TRP A 527 -26.69 14.13 2.95
N GLN A 528 -27.68 13.27 3.13
CA GLN A 528 -29.03 13.67 3.57
C GLN A 528 -28.99 14.27 4.98
N LYS A 529 -28.35 13.58 5.93
CA LYS A 529 -28.19 14.07 7.31
C LYS A 529 -27.44 15.40 7.36
N LEU A 530 -26.41 15.57 6.52
CA LEU A 530 -25.64 16.80 6.46
C LEU A 530 -26.48 17.97 5.92
N ALA A 531 -27.28 17.73 4.87
CA ALA A 531 -28.22 18.71 4.35
C ALA A 531 -29.31 19.08 5.38
N GLU A 532 -29.86 18.09 6.09
CA GLU A 532 -30.82 18.32 7.18
C GLU A 532 -30.22 19.13 8.32
N TYR A 533 -29.00 18.80 8.74
CA TYR A 533 -28.29 19.54 9.79
C TYR A 533 -28.09 21.00 9.38
N PHE A 534 -27.51 21.26 8.21
CA PHE A 534 -27.27 22.62 7.77
C PHE A 534 -28.59 23.38 7.56
N SER A 535 -29.64 22.74 7.05
CA SER A 535 -30.96 23.38 6.92
C SER A 535 -31.51 23.82 8.28
N ASN A 536 -31.45 22.93 9.28
CA ASN A 536 -31.96 23.21 10.62
C ASN A 536 -31.20 24.35 11.30
N GLU A 537 -29.87 24.31 11.24
CA GLU A 537 -29.03 25.36 11.82
C GLU A 537 -29.21 26.70 11.11
N PHE A 538 -29.40 26.68 9.77
CA PHE A 538 -29.56 27.90 8.97
C PHE A 538 -30.87 28.61 9.32
N MET A 539 -31.93 27.83 9.55
CA MET A 539 -33.22 28.35 10.03
C MET A 539 -33.17 28.84 11.47
N GLN A 540 -32.45 28.15 12.36
CA GLN A 540 -32.37 28.51 13.77
C GLN A 540 -31.40 29.67 14.05
N CYS A 541 -30.56 30.03 13.07
CA CYS A 541 -29.62 31.16 13.15
C CYS A 541 -28.64 31.06 14.32
N LYS A 542 -28.29 29.84 14.73
CA LYS A 542 -27.44 29.59 15.91
C LYS A 542 -25.95 29.73 15.64
N LEU A 543 -25.53 29.48 14.40
CA LEU A 543 -24.14 29.41 14.00
C LEU A 543 -23.81 30.59 13.09
N SER A 544 -23.28 31.72 13.58
CA SER A 544 -22.61 32.68 12.68
C SER A 544 -21.86 33.82 13.38
N ARG A 545 -20.68 34.13 12.85
CA ARG A 545 -20.10 35.49 12.77
C ARG A 545 -20.52 36.13 11.43
N GLU A 546 -20.89 37.40 11.40
CA GLU A 546 -21.51 38.04 10.21
C GLU A 546 -20.62 38.03 8.96
N ASP A 547 -19.30 38.15 9.13
CA ASP A 547 -18.30 38.18 8.05
C ASP A 547 -17.91 36.80 7.48
N SER A 548 -18.44 35.71 8.05
CA SER A 548 -18.15 34.32 7.67
C SER A 548 -18.91 33.86 6.41
N LEU A 549 -18.56 32.69 5.86
CA LEU A 549 -19.31 32.07 4.77
C LEU A 549 -20.80 31.95 5.12
N TRP A 550 -21.09 31.44 6.32
CA TRP A 550 -22.46 31.24 6.77
C TRP A 550 -23.22 32.56 6.92
N GLY A 551 -22.61 33.56 7.57
CA GLY A 551 -23.21 34.87 7.80
C GLY A 551 -23.63 35.55 6.50
N LYS A 552 -22.73 35.57 5.51
CA LYS A 552 -22.99 36.19 4.21
C LYS A 552 -24.00 35.41 3.36
N LEU A 553 -23.95 34.07 3.34
CA LEU A 553 -24.97 33.28 2.63
C LEU A 553 -26.36 33.52 3.23
N ARG A 554 -26.45 33.66 4.55
CA ARG A 554 -27.70 33.99 5.24
C ARG A 554 -28.22 35.37 4.86
N GLU A 555 -27.36 36.38 4.78
CA GLU A 555 -27.73 37.72 4.31
C GLU A 555 -28.27 37.67 2.87
N MET A 556 -27.57 36.98 1.96
CA MET A 556 -28.01 36.81 0.57
C MET A 556 -29.34 36.08 0.44
N VAL A 557 -29.61 35.08 1.30
CA VAL A 557 -30.91 34.38 1.34
C VAL A 557 -32.01 35.30 1.88
N LYS A 558 -31.70 36.09 2.91
CA LYS A 558 -32.65 37.04 3.51
C LYS A 558 -33.06 38.16 2.53
N ASP A 559 -32.12 38.59 1.69
CA ASP A 559 -32.34 39.64 0.69
C ASP A 559 -32.88 39.12 -0.66
N ASP A 560 -33.35 37.85 -0.70
CA ASP A 560 -33.83 37.16 -1.91
C ASP A 560 -32.82 37.14 -3.08
N GLN A 561 -31.53 37.33 -2.79
CA GLN A 561 -30.45 37.28 -3.79
C GLN A 561 -30.00 35.86 -4.08
N PHE A 562 -30.26 34.91 -3.17
CA PHE A 562 -29.80 33.54 -3.28
C PHE A 562 -30.80 32.53 -2.71
N PRO A 563 -31.16 31.46 -3.44
CA PRO A 563 -32.11 30.46 -2.92
C PRO A 563 -31.59 29.75 -1.67
N PHE A 564 -32.46 29.52 -0.69
CA PHE A 564 -32.12 28.81 0.54
C PHE A 564 -31.53 27.40 0.27
N ALA A 565 -32.13 26.65 -0.64
CA ALA A 565 -31.65 25.30 -0.99
C ALA A 565 -30.23 25.32 -1.59
N ASP A 566 -29.91 26.36 -2.36
CA ASP A 566 -28.59 26.53 -2.96
C ASP A 566 -27.56 26.87 -1.87
N ALA A 567 -27.92 27.72 -0.89
CA ALA A 567 -27.04 28.03 0.24
C ALA A 567 -26.68 26.78 1.04
N VAL A 568 -27.66 25.92 1.33
CA VAL A 568 -27.44 24.64 2.01
C VAL A 568 -26.54 23.72 1.16
N SER A 569 -26.71 23.68 -0.16
CA SER A 569 -25.85 22.86 -1.04
C SER A 569 -24.40 23.38 -1.04
N ILE A 570 -24.19 24.70 -1.04
CA ILE A 570 -22.85 25.32 -0.92
C ILE A 570 -22.16 24.91 0.38
N LEU A 571 -22.87 25.03 1.51
CA LEU A 571 -22.34 24.67 2.82
C LEU A 571 -21.93 23.19 2.86
N LYS A 572 -22.77 22.32 2.32
CA LYS A 572 -22.49 20.88 2.19
C LYS A 572 -21.25 20.61 1.34
N ILE A 573 -21.13 21.19 0.14
CA ILE A 573 -20.01 20.87 -0.76
C ILE A 573 -18.68 21.45 -0.25
N ILE A 574 -18.69 22.63 0.36
CA ILE A 574 -17.46 23.21 0.93
C ILE A 574 -17.02 22.42 2.17
N TRP A 575 -17.97 21.99 3.02
CA TRP A 575 -17.66 21.19 4.20
C TRP A 575 -16.92 19.90 3.83
N THR A 576 -17.47 19.22 2.85
CA THR A 576 -17.07 17.86 2.46
C THR A 576 -15.83 17.87 1.60
N GLY A 577 -15.67 18.88 0.73
CA GLY A 577 -14.48 19.08 -0.08
C GLY A 577 -13.30 19.68 0.69
N GLY A 578 -13.53 20.46 1.74
CA GLY A 578 -12.50 21.27 2.41
C GLY A 578 -11.72 20.57 3.53
N MET A 579 -12.32 19.57 4.18
CA MET A 579 -11.69 18.93 5.35
C MET A 579 -10.73 17.80 4.98
N ALA A 580 -11.25 16.70 4.43
CA ALA A 580 -10.44 15.50 4.27
C ALA A 580 -9.32 15.64 3.21
N THR A 581 -9.54 16.45 2.18
CA THR A 581 -8.57 16.64 1.08
C THR A 581 -7.35 17.47 1.53
N THR A 582 -7.58 18.52 2.31
CA THR A 582 -6.51 19.39 2.84
C THR A 582 -5.73 18.68 3.94
N SER A 583 -6.41 17.92 4.82
CA SER A 583 -5.74 17.05 5.80
C SER A 583 -4.80 16.03 5.13
N ALA A 584 -5.25 15.40 4.04
CA ALA A 584 -4.43 14.48 3.25
C ALA A 584 -3.19 15.18 2.64
N LEU A 585 -3.34 16.40 2.12
CA LEU A 585 -2.23 17.19 1.61
C LEU A 585 -1.21 17.52 2.72
N ILE A 586 -1.68 18.04 3.86
CA ILE A 586 -0.81 18.40 4.99
C ILE A 586 -0.05 17.16 5.50
N SER A 587 -0.74 16.03 5.61
CA SER A 587 -0.14 14.75 6.00
C SER A 587 0.93 14.30 5.02
N ALA A 588 0.65 14.33 3.71
CA ALA A 588 1.60 13.97 2.67
C ALA A 588 2.82 14.91 2.65
N ALA A 589 2.60 16.21 2.83
CA ALA A 589 3.67 17.20 2.88
C ALA A 589 4.58 16.99 4.10
N MET A 590 4.02 16.70 5.27
CA MET A 590 4.81 16.39 6.48
C MET A 590 5.62 15.10 6.30
N MET A 591 5.00 14.04 5.77
CA MET A 591 5.68 12.77 5.48
C MET A 591 6.90 12.99 4.57
N ASN A 592 6.73 13.73 3.47
CA ASN A 592 7.82 14.00 2.53
C ASN A 592 8.88 14.95 3.11
N LEU A 593 8.49 15.93 3.93
CA LEU A 593 9.42 16.85 4.59
C LEU A 593 10.37 16.09 5.53
N LEU A 594 9.86 15.08 6.24
CA LEU A 594 10.64 14.31 7.21
C LEU A 594 11.39 13.13 6.57
N ALA A 595 10.94 12.65 5.41
CA ALA A 595 11.58 11.55 4.70
C ALA A 595 12.84 11.96 3.92
N ASP A 596 12.96 13.22 3.49
CA ASP A 596 14.06 13.72 2.67
C ASP A 596 14.76 14.91 3.35
N GLU A 597 15.90 14.64 3.98
CA GLU A 597 16.68 15.68 4.68
C GLU A 597 17.17 16.78 3.74
N HIS A 598 17.50 16.44 2.49
CA HIS A 598 18.03 17.40 1.52
C HIS A 598 16.95 18.39 1.09
N VAL A 599 15.72 17.91 0.85
CA VAL A 599 14.58 18.78 0.58
C VAL A 599 14.31 19.69 1.79
N ALA A 600 14.32 19.14 3.00
CA ALA A 600 14.09 19.93 4.22
C ALA A 600 15.15 21.04 4.41
N GLU A 601 16.43 20.77 4.16
CA GLU A 601 17.51 21.76 4.19
C GLU A 601 17.31 22.88 3.16
N GLN A 602 16.91 22.53 1.93
CA GLN A 602 16.59 23.53 0.91
C GLN A 602 15.47 24.46 1.37
N LEU A 603 14.39 23.89 1.94
CA LEU A 603 13.26 24.66 2.46
C LEU A 603 13.62 25.53 3.68
N GLN A 604 14.53 25.08 4.55
CA GLN A 604 15.04 25.91 5.65
C GLN A 604 15.89 27.09 5.14
N SER A 605 16.63 26.90 4.04
CA SER A 605 17.47 27.94 3.44
C SER A 605 16.69 28.98 2.63
N ASP A 606 15.57 28.60 2.01
CA ASP A 606 14.69 29.49 1.25
C ASP A 606 13.22 29.08 1.40
N ASP A 607 12.49 29.77 2.28
CA ASP A 607 11.08 29.50 2.58
C ASP A 607 10.15 29.73 1.37
N LYS A 608 10.61 30.43 0.32
CA LYS A 608 9.86 30.61 -0.93
C LYS A 608 9.70 29.31 -1.71
N LEU A 609 10.58 28.33 -1.45
CA LEU A 609 10.52 27.02 -2.08
C LEU A 609 9.37 26.16 -1.55
N ILE A 610 8.77 26.50 -0.41
CA ILE A 610 7.62 25.78 0.18
C ILE A 610 6.47 25.69 -0.81
N ILE A 611 6.22 26.74 -1.60
CA ILE A 611 5.13 26.75 -2.60
C ILE A 611 5.37 25.67 -3.66
N LYS A 612 6.62 25.53 -4.13
CA LYS A 612 6.99 24.51 -5.12
C LYS A 612 6.93 23.11 -4.53
N PHE A 613 7.33 22.96 -3.27
CA PHE A 613 7.23 21.71 -2.54
C PHE A 613 5.77 21.25 -2.39
N VAL A 614 4.87 22.15 -1.99
CA VAL A 614 3.43 21.85 -1.89
C VAL A 614 2.85 21.40 -3.23
N ASP A 615 3.21 22.05 -4.34
CA ASP A 615 2.74 21.63 -5.67
C ASP A 615 3.30 20.26 -6.09
N GLU A 616 4.56 19.93 -5.76
CA GLU A 616 5.11 18.58 -5.98
C GLU A 616 4.45 17.52 -5.08
N CYS A 617 4.13 17.84 -3.82
CA CYS A 617 3.36 16.96 -2.95
C CYS A 617 1.94 16.70 -3.50
N LEU A 618 1.28 17.74 -4.03
CA LEU A 618 -0.02 17.61 -4.70
C LEU A 618 0.05 16.74 -5.95
N ARG A 619 1.14 16.84 -6.71
CA ARG A 619 1.38 16.01 -7.90
C ARG A 619 1.55 14.54 -7.52
N LEU A 620 2.43 14.27 -6.54
CA LEU A 620 2.81 12.92 -6.13
C LEU A 620 1.72 12.22 -5.31
N HIS A 621 1.08 12.95 -4.39
CA HIS A 621 0.07 12.47 -3.44
C HIS A 621 -1.23 13.25 -3.58
N THR A 622 -1.82 13.23 -4.78
CA THR A 622 -3.09 13.94 -5.02
C THR A 622 -4.19 13.43 -4.10
N SER A 623 -4.84 14.33 -3.36
CA SER A 623 -5.90 13.95 -2.41
C SER A 623 -7.12 13.36 -3.11
N VAL A 624 -7.38 13.74 -4.38
CA VAL A 624 -8.40 13.13 -5.22
C VAL A 624 -7.71 12.47 -6.41
N SER A 625 -7.73 11.14 -6.48
CA SER A 625 -7.06 10.37 -7.54
C SER A 625 -7.90 10.21 -8.79
N VAL A 626 -9.23 10.22 -8.66
CA VAL A 626 -10.16 9.94 -9.76
C VAL A 626 -11.28 10.98 -9.82
N ILE A 627 -11.55 11.50 -11.01
CA ILE A 627 -12.72 12.34 -11.32
C ILE A 627 -13.49 11.68 -12.45
N SER A 628 -14.82 11.59 -12.36
CA SER A 628 -15.63 10.98 -13.43
C SER A 628 -16.31 12.01 -14.34
N ARG A 629 -16.59 11.62 -15.59
CA ARG A 629 -17.37 12.36 -16.59
C ARG A 629 -18.30 11.43 -17.37
N LEU A 630 -19.35 11.99 -17.95
CA LEU A 630 -20.27 11.34 -18.88
C LEU A 630 -20.13 11.96 -20.26
N THR A 631 -20.03 11.15 -21.31
CA THR A 631 -20.15 11.65 -22.69
C THR A 631 -21.58 12.13 -22.97
N THR A 632 -21.73 13.30 -23.59
CA THR A 632 -23.06 13.84 -23.99
C THR A 632 -23.45 13.45 -25.42
N GLN A 633 -22.47 13.09 -26.22
CA GLN A 633 -22.58 12.70 -27.62
C GLN A 633 -21.59 11.58 -27.94
N GLU A 634 -21.68 11.02 -29.15
CA GLU A 634 -20.62 10.15 -29.65
C GLU A 634 -19.33 10.95 -29.80
N VAL A 635 -18.23 10.44 -29.25
CA VAL A 635 -16.95 11.15 -29.24
C VAL A 635 -15.79 10.16 -29.24
N GLU A 636 -14.74 10.49 -29.99
CA GLU A 636 -13.48 9.75 -29.94
C GLU A 636 -12.64 10.19 -28.73
N VAL A 637 -12.25 9.24 -27.89
CA VAL A 637 -11.28 9.43 -26.80
C VAL A 637 -10.17 8.43 -26.97
N ALA A 638 -8.94 8.94 -27.11
CA ALA A 638 -7.73 8.15 -27.21
C ALA A 638 -7.81 7.00 -28.24
N GLY A 639 -8.37 7.28 -29.42
CA GLY A 639 -8.52 6.34 -30.53
C GLY A 639 -9.72 5.40 -30.43
N GLN A 640 -10.57 5.54 -29.42
CA GLN A 640 -11.80 4.75 -29.25
C GLN A 640 -13.03 5.63 -29.35
N VAL A 641 -14.03 5.22 -30.14
CA VAL A 641 -15.32 5.92 -30.24
C VAL A 641 -16.22 5.48 -29.10
N LEU A 642 -16.60 6.42 -28.23
CA LEU A 642 -17.52 6.19 -27.12
C LEU A 642 -18.92 6.69 -27.47
N PRO A 643 -19.98 5.89 -27.21
CA PRO A 643 -21.35 6.37 -27.36
C PRO A 643 -21.69 7.41 -26.28
N PRO A 644 -22.78 8.18 -26.46
CA PRO A 644 -23.34 9.03 -25.40
C PRO A 644 -23.63 8.23 -24.12
N ASN A 645 -23.59 8.90 -22.97
CA ASN A 645 -23.77 8.33 -21.63
C ASN A 645 -22.71 7.31 -21.21
N SER A 646 -21.54 7.31 -21.84
CA SER A 646 -20.39 6.52 -21.37
C SER A 646 -19.74 7.21 -20.17
N THR A 647 -19.60 6.48 -19.06
CA THR A 647 -18.85 6.94 -17.88
C THR A 647 -17.35 6.80 -18.11
N ILE A 648 -16.61 7.88 -17.89
CA ILE A 648 -15.15 7.91 -17.98
C ILE A 648 -14.59 8.33 -16.61
N ALA A 649 -13.86 7.44 -15.96
CA ALA A 649 -13.05 7.67 -14.78
C ALA A 649 -11.67 8.21 -15.19
N LEU A 650 -11.41 9.48 -14.90
CA LEU A 650 -10.17 10.20 -15.19
C LEU A 650 -9.21 10.02 -14.01
N HIS A 651 -8.16 9.23 -14.18
CA HIS A 651 -7.23 8.94 -13.09
C HIS A 651 -6.11 10.00 -13.02
N LEU A 652 -6.35 11.04 -12.22
CA LEU A 652 -5.45 12.18 -12.06
C LEU A 652 -4.05 11.78 -11.57
N GLN A 653 -3.93 10.88 -10.59
CA GLN A 653 -2.61 10.54 -10.04
C GLN A 653 -1.73 9.85 -11.09
N SER A 654 -2.25 8.80 -11.73
CA SER A 654 -1.66 8.16 -12.90
C SER A 654 -1.20 9.17 -13.97
N ALA A 655 -2.05 10.13 -14.34
CA ALA A 655 -1.71 11.18 -15.30
C ALA A 655 -0.54 12.08 -14.82
N MET A 656 -0.42 12.31 -13.52
CA MET A 656 0.61 13.18 -12.91
C MET A 656 1.89 12.44 -12.48
N THR A 657 1.88 11.11 -12.56
CA THR A 657 3.02 10.22 -12.30
C THR A 657 3.43 9.41 -13.54
N ASP A 658 2.97 9.84 -14.73
CA ASP A 658 3.36 9.24 -16.00
C ASP A 658 4.80 9.66 -16.37
N PRO A 659 5.75 8.73 -16.51
CA PRO A 659 7.12 9.05 -16.93
C PRO A 659 7.22 9.68 -18.33
N ALA A 660 6.19 9.54 -19.18
CA ALA A 660 6.14 10.22 -20.48
C ALA A 660 6.02 11.75 -20.35
N ASP A 661 5.41 12.24 -19.27
CA ASP A 661 5.15 13.67 -19.03
C ASP A 661 5.99 14.24 -17.88
N PHE A 662 6.48 13.39 -16.96
CA PHE A 662 7.18 13.80 -15.74
C PHE A 662 8.47 13.00 -15.52
N VAL A 663 9.63 13.65 -15.63
CA VAL A 663 10.97 13.04 -15.41
C VAL A 663 11.14 12.58 -13.96
N GLU A 664 11.47 11.31 -13.68
CA GLU A 664 11.51 10.80 -12.29
C GLU A 664 10.19 11.11 -11.54
N PRO A 665 9.06 10.57 -12.00
CA PRO A 665 7.73 10.97 -11.56
C PRO A 665 7.47 10.67 -10.08
N ASN A 666 8.23 9.76 -9.48
CA ASN A 666 8.05 9.32 -8.09
C ASN A 666 8.93 10.09 -7.09
N LYS A 667 9.66 11.13 -7.53
CA LYS A 667 10.49 11.98 -6.66
C LYS A 667 9.95 13.41 -6.57
N ILE A 668 10.17 14.04 -5.43
CA ILE A 668 9.93 15.47 -5.24
C ILE A 668 11.08 16.24 -5.90
N ILE A 669 10.77 17.05 -6.92
CA ILE A 669 11.75 17.91 -7.59
C ILE A 669 11.23 19.35 -7.59
N LEU A 670 11.78 20.19 -6.71
CA LEU A 670 11.27 21.56 -6.50
C LEU A 670 11.30 22.42 -7.78
N ASN A 671 12.32 22.27 -8.62
CA ASN A 671 12.49 23.05 -9.85
C ASN A 671 12.20 22.21 -11.12
N ARG A 672 11.22 21.32 -11.06
CA ARG A 672 10.86 20.43 -12.15
C ARG A 672 10.38 21.22 -13.39
N PRO A 673 10.98 21.01 -14.57
CA PRO A 673 10.45 21.52 -15.82
C PRO A 673 9.32 20.59 -16.30
N ALA A 674 8.11 20.76 -15.78
CA ALA A 674 6.97 19.91 -16.15
C ALA A 674 5.68 20.68 -16.41
N LYS A 675 4.70 19.97 -16.98
CA LYS A 675 3.31 20.42 -17.10
C LYS A 675 2.74 20.72 -15.70
N ARG A 676 1.75 21.61 -15.63
CA ARG A 676 1.08 21.92 -14.35
C ARG A 676 0.38 20.67 -13.82
N HIS A 677 0.47 20.39 -12.53
CA HIS A 677 -0.27 19.28 -11.94
C HIS A 677 -1.80 19.51 -12.03
N LEU A 678 -2.56 18.42 -12.12
CA LEU A 678 -4.03 18.38 -12.22
C LEU A 678 -4.74 18.06 -10.90
N ALA A 679 -4.05 18.11 -9.75
CA ALA A 679 -4.59 17.73 -8.44
C ALA A 679 -5.87 18.50 -8.03
N PHE A 680 -6.05 19.72 -8.56
CA PHE A 680 -7.25 20.54 -8.35
C PHE A 680 -8.25 20.48 -9.51
N GLY A 681 -8.07 19.54 -10.44
CA GLY A 681 -8.75 19.54 -11.73
C GLY A 681 -8.37 20.76 -12.60
N THR A 682 -9.09 20.91 -13.71
CA THR A 682 -8.99 22.06 -14.60
C THR A 682 -10.34 22.32 -15.28
N GLY A 683 -10.43 23.36 -16.10
CA GLY A 683 -11.68 23.80 -16.72
C GLY A 683 -12.61 24.51 -15.73
N ILE A 684 -13.91 24.52 -16.02
CA ILE A 684 -14.88 25.27 -15.20
C ILE A 684 -14.95 24.74 -13.76
N HIS A 685 -14.69 23.44 -13.56
CA HIS A 685 -14.75 22.76 -12.26
C HIS A 685 -13.41 22.75 -11.50
N GLN A 686 -12.43 23.57 -11.91
CA GLN A 686 -11.19 23.71 -11.13
C GLN A 686 -11.54 24.05 -9.67
N CYS A 687 -10.86 23.43 -8.70
CA CYS A 687 -11.19 23.57 -7.28
C CYS A 687 -11.27 25.05 -6.85
N ILE A 688 -12.37 25.43 -6.21
CA ILE A 688 -12.56 26.80 -5.69
C ILE A 688 -11.68 27.08 -4.48
N GLY A 689 -11.47 26.06 -3.64
CA GLY A 689 -10.63 26.12 -2.45
C GLY A 689 -9.13 25.95 -2.73
N MET A 690 -8.69 25.92 -4.00
CA MET A 690 -7.29 25.68 -4.37
C MET A 690 -6.31 26.63 -3.65
N GLY A 691 -6.64 27.92 -3.57
CA GLY A 691 -5.80 28.90 -2.87
C GLY A 691 -5.76 28.69 -1.36
N VAL A 692 -6.90 28.30 -0.77
CA VAL A 692 -7.03 28.01 0.66
C VAL A 692 -6.23 26.77 1.04
N ALA A 693 -6.41 25.65 0.33
CA ALA A 693 -5.70 24.41 0.62
C ALA A 693 -4.18 24.56 0.51
N ARG A 694 -3.70 25.30 -0.51
CA ARG A 694 -2.27 25.62 -0.64
C ARG A 694 -1.78 26.47 0.53
N GLU A 695 -2.53 27.52 0.89
CA GLU A 695 -2.11 28.42 1.96
C GLU A 695 -2.11 27.75 3.34
N GLU A 696 -3.05 26.86 3.61
CA GLU A 696 -3.04 26.06 4.84
C GLU A 696 -1.79 25.17 4.91
N ALA A 697 -1.47 24.44 3.84
CA ALA A 697 -0.26 23.63 3.77
C ALA A 697 1.02 24.48 3.89
N ASN A 698 1.09 25.63 3.20
CA ASN A 698 2.21 26.56 3.30
C ASN A 698 2.40 27.07 4.74
N ALA A 699 1.32 27.47 5.40
CA ALA A 699 1.34 27.97 6.77
C ALA A 699 1.84 26.89 7.75
N VAL A 700 1.32 25.66 7.62
CA VAL A 700 1.76 24.51 8.43
C VAL A 700 3.25 24.22 8.20
N LEU A 701 3.71 24.16 6.96
CA LEU A 701 5.11 23.86 6.65
C LEU A 701 6.06 24.93 7.16
N LYS A 702 5.69 26.22 7.05
CA LYS A 702 6.47 27.33 7.63
C LYS A 702 6.61 27.19 9.15
N VAL A 703 5.57 26.72 9.83
CA VAL A 703 5.64 26.44 11.27
C VAL A 703 6.49 25.20 11.51
N ALA A 704 6.25 24.10 10.79
CA ALA A 704 6.99 22.85 10.93
C ALA A 704 8.50 23.04 10.76
N LEU A 705 8.95 23.85 9.80
CA LEU A 705 10.37 24.14 9.56
C LEU A 705 11.05 24.83 10.76
N LYS A 706 10.32 25.62 11.55
CA LYS A 706 10.83 26.24 12.79
C LYS A 706 11.05 25.21 13.89
N TYR A 707 10.23 24.17 13.92
CA TYR A 707 10.29 23.08 14.88
C TYR A 707 10.90 21.80 14.27
N LEU A 708 11.62 21.94 13.14
CA LEU A 708 12.17 20.78 12.44
C LEU A 708 13.16 19.98 13.32
N PRO A 709 14.04 20.61 14.12
CA PRO A 709 14.89 19.87 15.04
C PRO A 709 14.10 19.01 16.03
N GLU A 710 13.03 19.56 16.62
CA GLU A 710 12.15 18.85 17.54
C GLU A 710 11.33 17.76 16.84
N LEU A 711 10.83 18.02 15.64
CA LEU A 711 10.11 17.02 14.83
C LEU A 711 11.01 15.86 14.44
N ARG A 712 12.29 16.12 14.13
CA ARG A 712 13.30 15.09 13.86
C ARG A 712 13.67 14.27 15.10
N THR A 713 13.24 14.67 16.31
CA THR A 713 13.31 13.80 17.49
C THR A 713 12.24 12.71 17.49
N PHE A 714 11.38 12.62 16.47
CA PHE A 714 10.39 11.56 16.34
C PHE A 714 10.69 10.66 15.13
N LYS A 715 10.59 9.34 15.32
CA LYS A 715 10.61 8.33 14.26
C LYS A 715 9.19 8.11 13.75
N MET A 716 9.03 8.12 12.43
CA MET A 716 7.76 7.80 11.77
C MET A 716 7.59 6.28 11.65
N GLY A 717 6.41 5.76 12.00
CA GLY A 717 6.03 4.37 11.77
C GLY A 717 5.58 4.12 10.32
N VAL A 718 5.11 2.90 10.04
CA VAL A 718 4.59 2.54 8.71
C VAL A 718 3.28 3.31 8.42
N PRO A 719 3.22 4.12 7.34
CA PRO A 719 2.01 4.85 6.99
C PRO A 719 0.81 3.94 6.75
N GLN A 720 -0.34 4.28 7.35
CA GLN A 720 -1.60 3.61 7.05
C GLN A 720 -2.37 4.42 6.02
N HIS A 721 -2.60 3.84 4.84
CA HIS A 721 -3.26 4.53 3.73
C HIS A 721 -4.78 4.44 3.81
N ARG A 722 -5.43 5.51 3.34
CA ARG A 722 -6.87 5.50 3.09
C ARG A 722 -7.16 4.65 1.84
N HIS A 723 -8.08 3.70 1.98
CA HIS A 723 -8.54 2.84 0.88
C HIS A 723 -9.93 3.28 0.39
N ASP A 724 -10.02 4.49 -0.15
CA ASP A 724 -11.22 5.01 -0.82
C ASP A 724 -11.01 5.02 -2.34
N TRP A 725 -12.10 5.01 -3.11
CA TRP A 725 -12.04 4.92 -4.58
C TRP A 725 -11.62 6.23 -5.28
N ALA A 726 -11.75 7.37 -4.58
CA ALA A 726 -11.39 8.68 -5.11
C ALA A 726 -10.53 9.47 -4.13
N LEU A 727 -10.86 9.46 -2.84
CA LEU A 727 -10.14 10.19 -1.81
C LEU A 727 -8.91 9.41 -1.34
N GLN A 728 -7.72 9.90 -1.65
CA GLN A 728 -6.45 9.34 -1.19
C GLN A 728 -5.93 10.09 0.03
N GLY A 729 -4.94 9.49 0.70
CA GLY A 729 -4.28 10.06 1.87
C GLY A 729 -3.98 8.97 2.90
N PHE A 730 -3.92 9.38 4.16
CA PHE A 730 -3.57 8.50 5.28
C PHE A 730 -4.73 8.41 6.27
N THR A 731 -4.91 7.25 6.87
CA THR A 731 -5.75 7.06 8.06
C THR A 731 -4.94 7.23 9.34
N SER A 732 -3.62 6.99 9.28
CA SER A 732 -2.70 7.22 10.38
C SER A 732 -1.27 7.41 9.85
N LEU A 733 -0.54 8.33 10.49
CA LEU A 733 0.90 8.53 10.38
C LEU A 733 1.45 8.60 11.81
N SER A 734 1.84 7.45 12.36
CA SER A 734 2.34 7.38 13.73
C SER A 734 3.75 7.95 13.85
N PHE A 735 3.98 8.73 14.89
CA PHE A 735 5.28 9.28 15.27
C PHE A 735 5.56 8.96 16.72
N LYS A 736 6.81 8.62 17.02
CA LYS A 736 7.25 8.34 18.38
C LYS A 736 8.62 8.90 18.65
N LYS A 737 8.79 9.48 19.83
CA LYS A 737 10.02 10.15 20.23
C LYS A 737 11.18 9.15 20.28
N ILE A 738 12.27 9.52 19.63
CA ILE A 738 13.56 8.84 19.66
C ILE A 738 14.12 9.06 21.06
N LYS A 739 14.21 7.98 21.85
CA LYS A 739 14.84 8.05 23.17
C LYS A 739 16.35 8.16 22.99
N HIS A 740 16.95 9.23 23.54
CA HIS A 740 18.39 9.47 23.52
C HIS A 740 19.14 8.63 24.55
#